data_AF-A0AAJ7WAW2-F1
#
_entry.id   AF-A0AAJ7WAW2-F1
#
_cell.length_a   1.000
_cell.length_b   1.000
_cell.length_c   1.000
_cell.angle_alpha   90.00
_cell.angle_beta   90.00
_cell.angle_gamma   90.00
#
_symmetry.space_group_name_H-M   'P 1'
#
loop_
_entity.id
_entity.type
_entity.pdbx_description
1 polymer ?
#
loop_
_entity_poly.entity_id
_entity_poly.type
_entity_poly.pdbx_seq_one_letter_code
_entity_poly.pdbx_strand_id
1 'polypeptide(L)'
;MTQRTSYQRTRNTSSSATLRETVLGKQEMAQERLDFVIFGATGFTGKYAVKVAAQLAKEKQLTFGVSGRRQQALEAVVKEFAPNIDDVPIFIADLKDEESLKKMTAHAKVLVNCCGPYRFYGEPIIKACIETHTHQLDISGEPQYIERIQLKYDKAAEEAGIYIVSACGFDSIPCDLGIIFTQQKFDGEVNSIETYLNAWTTSNVRGALLHYGTYESAVYGVAHHNELRELRRQLFPEKLPKFWPHLKTRGLIHRSSLSEGWSMIFLGSDRSVALRTQRFLYEKYKQRPVQVQTYVTFKSLFSALAAIVLGLIFAVLARWECGRNLLLKYPTIFSGGYVSHEGGKPEDLESCHFSITFKAEGWSEKLAECTDKHENSPNKVLITKVSGTDPGYGATCSMLLLSAVMILKESNKIPGNGGVLSPGAAFGKTSLIEELNKRDVRFEVVSSLQKVLYTFYSTGFAESRNVVALYRLQVVKRPRAILQFKADRTERSTMNGISKIEDLSIYDGEDDRTRIIKKPVPLRTVSWSENVEETNLDIPGTPRTPRTSTTPGHEKCTFHHDLELDHRPPTREALLPEMSRSYKLLLSSLGEDPERQGLLKTPERAAKAMLFFTKGYDQSIDDVINDAVFDEDHDEMVVVKDIEMFSMCEHHLVPFYGKVSIGYLPCKKILGLSKLARIVEIFSRRLQVQERLTKQIAVAVTKAVQPAGVAVVVEGVHMCMVMRGVQKINSKTVTSTMLGVFRDDPKTREEFLNLVHNK
;
A
#
# COMPACT_ATOMS: atom_id res chain seq x y z
N MET A 1 1.11 -77.24 67.28
CA MET A 1 2.28 -76.70 68.00
C MET A 1 3.39 -76.53 66.99
N THR A 2 3.40 -75.37 66.34
CA THR A 2 3.32 -75.36 64.88
C THR A 2 4.58 -74.75 64.25
N GLN A 3 5.50 -75.67 63.90
CA GLN A 3 6.39 -75.73 62.73
C GLN A 3 6.23 -74.61 61.66
N ARG A 4 7.21 -74.15 60.88
CA ARG A 4 8.50 -74.71 60.40
C ARG A 4 9.22 -73.65 59.50
N THR A 5 10.55 -73.64 59.55
CA THR A 5 11.57 -73.57 58.44
C THR A 5 11.47 -72.63 57.21
N SER A 6 12.59 -71.91 57.00
CA SER A 6 13.48 -71.84 55.80
C SER A 6 13.09 -71.16 54.47
N TYR A 7 14.05 -70.37 53.98
CA TYR A 7 14.54 -70.21 52.59
C TYR A 7 13.68 -69.55 51.48
N GLN A 8 14.35 -68.61 50.80
CA GLN A 8 14.29 -68.25 49.36
C GLN A 8 13.12 -67.44 48.75
N ARG A 9 13.55 -66.36 48.06
CA ARG A 9 13.13 -65.88 46.72
C ARG A 9 11.67 -65.40 46.57
N THR A 10 11.47 -64.13 46.20
CA THR A 10 10.88 -63.68 44.92
C THR A 10 10.53 -62.19 44.93
N ARG A 11 10.28 -61.70 43.71
CA ARG A 11 10.11 -60.32 43.24
C ARG A 11 8.93 -59.55 43.86
N ASN A 12 9.17 -58.24 43.91
CA ASN A 12 8.32 -57.11 43.54
C ASN A 12 7.08 -56.67 44.33
N THR A 13 7.03 -55.34 44.42
CA THR A 13 5.89 -54.40 44.41
C THR A 13 5.08 -54.21 45.69
N SER A 14 5.23 -53.03 46.29
CA SER A 14 4.21 -51.95 46.34
C SER A 14 4.69 -50.89 47.36
N SER A 15 4.79 -49.62 46.95
CA SER A 15 3.89 -48.49 47.31
C SER A 15 3.81 -48.25 48.83
N SER A 16 3.84 -47.04 49.40
CA SER A 16 3.52 -45.68 48.94
C SER A 16 4.16 -44.74 49.99
N ALA A 17 4.89 -43.72 49.57
CA ALA A 17 4.44 -42.32 49.45
C ALA A 17 4.53 -41.50 50.75
N THR A 18 5.48 -40.55 50.76
CA THR A 18 5.41 -39.13 51.21
C THR A 18 6.87 -38.63 51.37
N LEU A 19 7.37 -37.51 50.84
CA LEU A 19 6.83 -36.24 50.32
C LEU A 19 7.82 -35.69 49.26
N ARG A 20 7.34 -35.37 48.05
CA ARG A 20 7.16 -34.00 47.50
C ARG A 20 8.42 -33.11 47.43
N GLU A 21 9.12 -33.19 46.31
CA GLU A 21 9.11 -32.12 45.29
C GLU A 21 9.54 -32.71 43.92
N THR A 22 8.52 -32.92 43.09
CA THR A 22 8.56 -33.21 41.65
C THR A 22 9.34 -32.11 40.91
N VAL A 23 10.32 -32.42 40.04
CA VAL A 23 10.15 -33.03 38.70
C VAL A 23 9.24 -32.17 37.83
N LEU A 24 9.76 -31.71 36.68
CA LEU A 24 9.15 -31.88 35.35
C LEU A 24 9.98 -31.11 34.31
N GLY A 25 10.45 -31.82 33.28
CA GLY A 25 10.65 -31.19 31.97
C GLY A 25 12.07 -31.05 31.42
N LYS A 26 13.01 -31.94 31.73
CA LYS A 26 14.18 -32.19 30.84
C LYS A 26 13.84 -33.15 29.69
N GLN A 27 12.59 -33.13 29.25
CA GLN A 27 12.04 -33.90 28.13
C GLN A 27 11.01 -33.05 27.38
N GLU A 28 11.47 -32.20 26.47
CA GLU A 28 10.77 -32.03 25.19
C GLU A 28 11.74 -32.55 24.14
N MET A 29 11.40 -33.69 23.52
CA MET A 29 12.00 -34.06 22.25
C MET A 29 11.81 -32.87 21.30
N ALA A 30 12.85 -32.44 20.59
CA ALA A 30 12.71 -31.47 19.51
C ALA A 30 11.57 -31.95 18.59
N GLN A 31 10.43 -31.27 18.65
CA GLN A 31 9.23 -31.70 17.95
C GLN A 31 9.54 -31.59 16.46
N GLU A 32 9.52 -32.72 15.75
CA GLU A 32 9.96 -32.79 14.35
C GLU A 32 9.11 -31.84 13.49
N ARG A 33 9.75 -30.80 12.94
CA ARG A 33 9.06 -29.79 12.11
C ARG A 33 8.63 -30.43 10.79
N LEU A 34 7.37 -30.20 10.41
CA LEU A 34 6.84 -30.56 9.10
C LEU A 34 7.57 -29.79 8.00
N ASP A 35 7.69 -30.39 6.81
CA ASP A 35 8.35 -29.71 5.70
C ASP A 35 7.60 -28.44 5.29
N PHE A 36 6.27 -28.49 5.26
CA PHE A 36 5.48 -27.27 5.14
C PHE A 36 4.07 -27.33 5.75
N VAL A 37 3.54 -26.18 6.14
CA VAL A 37 2.15 -26.03 6.61
C VAL A 37 1.41 -25.05 5.72
N ILE A 38 0.19 -25.42 5.30
CA ILE A 38 -0.68 -24.57 4.47
C ILE A 38 -1.62 -23.78 5.37
N PHE A 39 -1.37 -22.49 5.52
CA PHE A 39 -2.26 -21.58 6.25
C PHE A 39 -3.33 -20.99 5.32
N GLY A 40 -4.57 -20.94 5.80
CA GLY A 40 -5.72 -20.57 4.98
C GLY A 40 -6.26 -21.73 4.14
N ALA A 41 -6.03 -22.98 4.57
CA ALA A 41 -6.39 -24.20 3.84
C ALA A 41 -7.89 -24.33 3.52
N THR A 42 -8.76 -23.69 4.30
CA THR A 42 -10.21 -23.70 4.03
C THR A 42 -10.66 -22.75 2.91
N GLY A 43 -9.80 -21.81 2.51
CA GLY A 43 -10.08 -20.86 1.42
C GLY A 43 -10.04 -21.54 0.05
N PHE A 44 -10.56 -20.87 -0.99
CA PHE A 44 -10.65 -21.44 -2.33
C PHE A 44 -9.27 -21.90 -2.84
N THR A 45 -8.26 -21.01 -2.87
CA THR A 45 -6.89 -21.39 -3.28
C THR A 45 -6.24 -22.37 -2.29
N GLY A 46 -6.53 -22.25 -1.00
CA GLY A 46 -6.03 -23.16 0.04
C GLY A 46 -6.41 -24.62 -0.21
N LYS A 47 -7.63 -24.90 -0.68
CA LYS A 47 -8.08 -26.25 -1.03
C LYS A 47 -7.26 -26.87 -2.18
N TYR A 48 -7.00 -26.10 -3.23
CA TYR A 48 -6.16 -26.54 -4.34
C TYR A 48 -4.69 -26.68 -3.92
N ALA A 49 -4.20 -25.84 -3.01
CA ALA A 49 -2.88 -25.98 -2.43
C ALA A 49 -2.75 -27.30 -1.65
N VAL A 50 -3.77 -27.71 -0.89
CA VAL A 50 -3.82 -29.03 -0.22
C VAL A 50 -3.80 -30.17 -1.23
N LYS A 51 -4.56 -30.07 -2.33
CA LYS A 51 -4.55 -31.07 -3.41
C LYS A 51 -3.14 -31.27 -3.99
N VAL A 52 -2.46 -30.18 -4.32
CA VAL A 52 -1.10 -30.22 -4.87
C VAL A 52 -0.09 -30.71 -3.83
N ALA A 53 -0.23 -30.29 -2.58
CA ALA A 53 0.60 -30.75 -1.48
C ALA A 53 0.51 -32.26 -1.26
N ALA A 54 -0.69 -32.84 -1.29
CA ALA A 54 -0.87 -34.28 -1.17
C ALA A 54 -0.16 -35.06 -2.30
N GLN A 55 -0.18 -34.54 -3.52
CA GLN A 55 0.57 -35.12 -4.66
C GLN A 55 2.08 -35.04 -4.42
N LEU A 56 2.59 -33.86 -4.05
CA LEU A 56 4.02 -33.64 -3.81
C LEU A 56 4.55 -34.40 -2.60
N ALA A 57 3.75 -34.53 -1.54
CA ALA A 57 4.07 -35.31 -0.35
C ALA A 57 4.40 -36.76 -0.72
N LYS A 58 3.57 -37.37 -1.57
CA LYS A 58 3.79 -38.74 -2.07
C LYS A 58 4.99 -38.82 -3.02
N GLU A 59 5.07 -37.93 -4.00
CA GLU A 59 6.12 -37.97 -5.02
C GLU A 59 7.52 -37.68 -4.48
N LYS A 60 7.63 -36.80 -3.49
CA LYS A 60 8.92 -36.28 -2.99
C LYS A 60 9.22 -36.66 -1.55
N GLN A 61 8.38 -37.51 -0.94
CA GLN A 61 8.46 -37.97 0.45
C GLN A 61 8.56 -36.80 1.43
N LEU A 62 7.56 -35.91 1.37
CA LEU A 62 7.49 -34.70 2.20
C LEU A 62 6.31 -34.79 3.18
N THR A 63 6.50 -34.21 4.36
CA THR A 63 5.47 -34.07 5.39
C THR A 63 4.78 -32.72 5.26
N PHE A 64 3.45 -32.68 5.41
CA PHE A 64 2.73 -31.42 5.40
C PHE A 64 1.57 -31.41 6.39
N GLY A 65 1.20 -30.21 6.82
CA GLY A 65 0.01 -29.97 7.65
C GLY A 65 -0.88 -28.88 7.07
N VAL A 66 -2.08 -28.75 7.62
CA VAL A 66 -3.06 -27.72 7.24
C VAL A 66 -3.40 -26.84 8.43
N SER A 67 -3.71 -25.57 8.16
CA SER A 67 -4.07 -24.63 9.21
C SER A 67 -5.16 -23.63 8.80
N GLY A 68 -5.95 -23.26 9.80
CA GLY A 68 -7.01 -22.26 9.72
C GLY A 68 -7.77 -22.15 11.04
N ARG A 69 -8.87 -21.40 11.05
CA ARG A 69 -9.62 -21.06 12.28
C ARG A 69 -10.59 -22.13 12.78
N ARG A 70 -10.94 -23.11 11.93
CA ARG A 70 -12.04 -24.05 12.18
C ARG A 70 -11.62 -25.49 11.93
N GLN A 71 -11.49 -26.26 13.01
CA GLN A 71 -11.08 -27.67 12.99
C GLN A 71 -11.91 -28.52 12.00
N GLN A 72 -13.24 -28.53 12.17
CA GLN A 72 -14.14 -29.33 11.32
C GLN A 72 -14.03 -28.99 9.83
N ALA A 73 -13.78 -27.72 9.50
CA ALA A 73 -13.62 -27.30 8.10
C ALA A 73 -12.28 -27.76 7.52
N LEU A 74 -11.23 -27.82 8.34
CA LEU A 74 -9.92 -28.34 7.93
C LEU A 74 -9.98 -29.86 7.73
N GLU A 75 -10.63 -30.58 8.63
CA GLU A 75 -10.87 -32.03 8.50
C GLU A 75 -11.62 -32.36 7.21
N ALA A 76 -12.66 -31.58 6.86
CA ALA A 76 -13.38 -31.71 5.60
C ALA A 76 -12.48 -31.49 4.39
N VAL A 77 -11.60 -30.48 4.42
CA VAL A 77 -10.65 -30.20 3.33
C VAL A 77 -9.63 -31.33 3.18
N VAL A 78 -9.07 -31.84 4.29
CA VAL A 78 -8.13 -32.97 4.24
C VAL A 78 -8.81 -34.20 3.63
N LYS A 79 -10.03 -34.51 4.08
CA LYS A 79 -10.80 -35.64 3.55
C LYS A 79 -11.10 -35.53 2.05
N GLU A 80 -11.40 -34.33 1.57
CA GLU A 80 -11.79 -34.09 0.17
C GLU A 80 -10.56 -33.97 -0.76
N PHE A 81 -9.52 -33.24 -0.34
CA PHE A 81 -8.40 -32.85 -1.20
C PHE A 81 -7.10 -33.62 -0.94
N ALA A 82 -6.99 -34.32 0.19
CA ALA A 82 -5.86 -35.19 0.54
C ALA A 82 -6.30 -36.61 1.00
N PRO A 83 -7.24 -37.29 0.30
CA PRO A 83 -7.82 -38.55 0.77
C PRO A 83 -6.82 -39.73 0.86
N ASN A 84 -5.65 -39.59 0.23
CA ASN A 84 -4.65 -40.64 0.13
C ASN A 84 -3.45 -40.42 1.07
N ILE A 85 -3.55 -39.47 2.00
CA ILE A 85 -2.52 -39.18 3.00
C ILE A 85 -3.16 -39.38 4.37
N ASP A 86 -2.66 -40.36 5.10
CA ASP A 86 -3.10 -40.63 6.46
C ASP A 86 -2.53 -39.58 7.42
N ASP A 87 -3.32 -39.23 8.44
CA ASP A 87 -2.90 -38.41 9.59
C ASP A 87 -2.27 -37.04 9.26
N VAL A 88 -2.82 -36.30 8.28
CA VAL A 88 -2.40 -34.91 8.00
C VAL A 88 -2.59 -34.03 9.25
N PRO A 89 -1.53 -33.46 9.85
CA PRO A 89 -1.64 -32.63 11.04
C PRO A 89 -2.46 -31.36 10.81
N ILE A 90 -3.30 -31.02 11.78
CA ILE A 90 -4.19 -29.86 11.72
C ILE A 90 -3.82 -28.87 12.83
N PHE A 91 -3.58 -27.62 12.45
CA PHE A 91 -3.25 -26.54 13.39
C PHE A 91 -4.34 -25.47 13.39
N ILE A 92 -4.87 -25.14 14.57
CA ILE A 92 -5.80 -24.03 14.73
C ILE A 92 -5.04 -22.74 14.96
N ALA A 93 -5.22 -21.79 14.05
CA ALA A 93 -4.56 -20.50 14.08
C ALA A 93 -5.51 -19.38 13.61
N ASP A 94 -5.51 -18.27 14.35
CA ASP A 94 -6.26 -17.05 14.04
C ASP A 94 -5.29 -15.87 13.94
N LEU A 95 -5.49 -15.03 12.92
CA LEU A 95 -4.68 -13.82 12.70
C LEU A 95 -4.75 -12.80 13.85
N LYS A 96 -5.78 -12.90 14.70
CA LYS A 96 -5.95 -12.06 15.89
C LYS A 96 -5.32 -12.65 17.15
N ASP A 97 -4.80 -13.88 17.08
CA ASP A 97 -4.19 -14.59 18.19
C ASP A 97 -2.73 -14.92 17.83
N GLU A 98 -1.83 -14.05 18.26
CA GLU A 98 -0.39 -14.13 17.98
C GLU A 98 0.22 -15.45 18.46
N GLU A 99 -0.19 -15.95 19.62
CA GLU A 99 0.30 -17.23 20.17
C GLU A 99 -0.14 -18.42 19.32
N SER A 100 -1.36 -18.37 18.77
CA SER A 100 -1.81 -19.41 17.83
C SER A 100 -0.99 -19.42 16.54
N LEU A 101 -0.58 -18.24 16.04
CA LEU A 101 0.27 -18.12 14.86
C LEU A 101 1.66 -18.69 15.16
N LYS A 102 2.28 -18.31 16.29
CA LYS A 102 3.61 -18.83 16.70
C LYS A 102 3.61 -20.33 16.87
N LYS A 103 2.58 -20.90 17.52
CA LYS A 103 2.44 -22.35 17.65
C LYS A 103 2.43 -23.02 16.27
N MET A 104 1.58 -22.55 15.36
CA MET A 104 1.53 -23.09 14.00
C MET A 104 2.89 -22.96 13.28
N THR A 105 3.51 -21.78 13.29
CA THR A 105 4.75 -21.55 12.53
C THR A 105 5.93 -22.32 13.10
N ALA A 106 5.99 -22.54 14.42
CA ALA A 106 7.02 -23.35 15.06
C ALA A 106 7.01 -24.82 14.59
N HIS A 107 5.87 -25.35 14.12
CA HIS A 107 5.77 -26.71 13.60
C HIS A 107 6.11 -26.87 12.11
N ALA A 108 6.42 -25.78 11.39
CA ALA A 108 6.66 -25.82 9.94
C ALA A 108 8.07 -25.35 9.61
N LYS A 109 8.77 -25.99 8.67
CA LYS A 109 10.01 -25.46 8.06
C LYS A 109 9.70 -24.33 7.07
N VAL A 110 8.65 -24.53 6.26
CA VAL A 110 8.10 -23.51 5.35
C VAL A 110 6.61 -23.33 5.61
N LEU A 111 6.17 -22.09 5.85
CA LEU A 111 4.77 -21.74 5.87
C LEU A 111 4.30 -21.28 4.49
N VAL A 112 3.30 -21.96 3.96
CA VAL A 112 2.62 -21.61 2.70
C VAL A 112 1.34 -20.84 3.06
N ASN A 113 1.37 -19.53 2.87
CA ASN A 113 0.25 -18.65 3.21
C ASN A 113 -0.68 -18.46 2.00
N CYS A 114 -1.91 -18.97 2.12
CA CYS A 114 -2.99 -18.80 1.15
C CYS A 114 -4.10 -17.85 1.66
N CYS A 115 -3.86 -17.12 2.75
CA CYS A 115 -4.84 -16.23 3.38
C CYS A 115 -4.67 -14.77 2.90
N GLY A 116 -5.44 -14.41 1.86
CA GLY A 116 -5.56 -13.03 1.37
C GLY A 116 -6.87 -12.34 1.82
N PRO A 117 -7.01 -11.02 1.58
CA PRO A 117 -6.02 -10.10 1.01
C PRO A 117 -4.80 -9.88 1.92
N TYR A 118 -3.59 -10.01 1.36
CA TYR A 118 -2.34 -10.04 2.12
C TYR A 118 -1.99 -8.69 2.72
N ARG A 119 -2.44 -7.61 2.06
CA ARG A 119 -2.44 -6.25 2.60
C ARG A 119 -2.92 -6.18 4.06
N PHE A 120 -3.97 -6.92 4.42
CA PHE A 120 -4.57 -6.88 5.76
C PHE A 120 -4.09 -8.02 6.66
N TYR A 121 -3.77 -9.16 6.06
CA TYR A 121 -3.61 -10.42 6.80
C TYR A 121 -2.21 -11.02 6.73
N GLY A 122 -1.34 -10.53 5.85
CA GLY A 122 -0.01 -11.12 5.62
C GLY A 122 1.01 -10.77 6.69
N GLU A 123 0.98 -9.55 7.21
CA GLU A 123 2.03 -9.06 8.13
C GLU A 123 2.12 -9.78 9.48
N PRO A 124 1.02 -10.12 10.17
CA PRO A 124 1.08 -10.94 11.39
C PRO A 124 1.77 -12.29 11.17
N ILE A 125 1.56 -12.88 9.99
CA ILE A 125 2.21 -14.14 9.60
C ILE A 125 3.71 -13.95 9.41
N ILE A 126 4.15 -12.86 8.78
CA ILE A 126 5.57 -12.54 8.63
C ILE A 126 6.26 -12.42 10.00
N LYS A 127 5.66 -11.70 10.95
CA LYS A 127 6.21 -11.55 12.31
C LYS A 127 6.37 -12.92 12.99
N ALA A 128 5.31 -13.74 12.99
CA ALA A 128 5.37 -15.08 13.58
C ALA A 128 6.43 -15.98 12.92
N CYS A 129 6.56 -15.93 11.59
CA CYS A 129 7.57 -16.69 10.86
C CYS A 129 9.02 -16.28 11.21
N ILE A 130 9.29 -14.97 11.36
CA ILE A 130 10.59 -14.46 11.78
C ILE A 130 10.93 -14.98 13.18
N GLU A 131 10.00 -14.86 14.13
CA GLU A 131 10.20 -15.27 15.51
C GLU A 131 10.43 -16.78 15.67
N THR A 132 9.78 -17.60 14.84
CA THR A 132 9.92 -19.06 14.92
C THR A 132 10.94 -19.64 13.93
N HIS A 133 11.73 -18.80 13.25
CA HIS A 133 12.69 -19.21 12.23
C HIS A 133 12.06 -20.12 11.15
N THR A 134 10.92 -19.70 10.62
CA THR A 134 10.13 -20.42 9.60
C THR A 134 10.15 -19.65 8.29
N HIS A 135 10.54 -20.29 7.20
CA HIS A 135 10.46 -19.68 5.87
C HIS A 135 9.01 -19.40 5.50
N GLN A 136 8.74 -18.38 4.68
CA GLN A 136 7.39 -18.02 4.30
C GLN A 136 7.25 -17.81 2.80
N LEU A 137 6.16 -18.34 2.26
CA LEU A 137 5.74 -18.15 0.87
C LEU A 137 4.29 -17.70 0.80
N ASP A 138 3.96 -16.87 -0.19
CA ASP A 138 2.57 -16.52 -0.52
C ASP A 138 2.36 -16.31 -2.02
N ILE A 139 1.10 -16.12 -2.41
CA ILE A 139 0.67 -15.83 -3.79
C ILE A 139 0.18 -14.38 -3.94
N SER A 140 0.70 -13.44 -3.14
CA SER A 140 0.25 -12.06 -3.20
C SER A 140 0.46 -11.46 -4.60
N GLY A 141 -0.61 -10.93 -5.17
CA GLY A 141 -0.58 -10.09 -6.38
C GLY A 141 -0.63 -8.59 -6.05
N GLU A 142 -0.26 -8.20 -4.82
CA GLU A 142 -0.40 -6.83 -4.31
C GLU A 142 0.98 -6.17 -4.18
N PRO A 143 1.50 -5.45 -5.21
CA PRO A 143 2.84 -4.87 -5.20
C PRO A 143 3.18 -4.09 -3.94
N GLN A 144 2.17 -3.44 -3.38
CA GLN A 144 2.34 -2.58 -2.24
C GLN A 144 2.50 -3.34 -0.92
N TYR A 145 1.84 -4.48 -0.76
CA TYR A 145 2.12 -5.39 0.35
C TYR A 145 3.54 -5.94 0.20
N ILE A 146 3.87 -6.44 -0.99
CA ILE A 146 5.16 -7.05 -1.29
C ILE A 146 6.33 -6.09 -1.02
N GLU A 147 6.26 -4.86 -1.54
CA GLU A 147 7.32 -3.85 -1.35
C GLU A 147 7.39 -3.34 0.10
N ARG A 148 6.26 -3.30 0.83
CA ARG A 148 6.25 -2.95 2.26
C ARG A 148 6.90 -4.03 3.11
N ILE A 149 6.62 -5.31 2.85
CA ILE A 149 7.25 -6.42 3.58
C ILE A 149 8.75 -6.42 3.34
N GLN A 150 9.20 -6.18 2.10
CA GLN A 150 10.62 -6.04 1.82
C GLN A 150 11.25 -4.88 2.59
N LEU A 151 10.66 -3.69 2.53
CA LEU A 151 11.20 -2.51 3.21
C LEU A 151 11.36 -2.73 4.72
N LYS A 152 10.39 -3.39 5.34
CA LYS A 152 10.32 -3.51 6.80
C LYS A 152 11.06 -4.73 7.36
N TYR A 153 11.06 -5.85 6.63
CA TYR A 153 11.45 -7.14 7.20
C TYR A 153 12.63 -7.82 6.49
N ASP A 154 13.20 -7.24 5.42
CA ASP A 154 14.33 -7.86 4.71
C ASP A 154 15.51 -8.19 5.65
N LYS A 155 15.96 -7.19 6.43
CA LYS A 155 17.04 -7.38 7.39
C LYS A 155 16.69 -8.35 8.52
N ALA A 156 15.48 -8.24 9.09
CA ALA A 156 15.04 -9.13 10.16
C ALA A 156 14.93 -10.59 9.70
N ALA A 157 14.51 -10.81 8.45
CA ALA A 157 14.46 -12.13 7.84
C ALA A 157 15.87 -12.69 7.55
N GLU A 158 16.81 -11.85 7.11
CA GLU A 158 18.22 -12.23 6.94
C GLU A 158 18.86 -12.62 8.28
N GLU A 159 18.66 -11.81 9.34
CA GLU A 159 19.14 -12.09 10.69
C GLU A 159 18.53 -13.37 11.29
N ALA A 160 17.25 -13.62 11.04
CA ALA A 160 16.58 -14.85 11.45
C ALA A 160 16.95 -16.07 10.59
N GLY A 161 17.70 -15.89 9.50
CA GLY A 161 18.10 -16.97 8.60
C GLY A 161 16.95 -17.56 7.79
N ILE A 162 15.93 -16.76 7.47
CA ILE A 162 14.74 -17.21 6.77
C ILE A 162 14.51 -16.48 5.44
N TYR A 163 14.00 -17.21 4.46
CA TYR A 163 13.48 -16.64 3.22
C TYR A 163 12.00 -16.31 3.35
N ILE A 164 11.65 -15.09 2.93
CA ILE A 164 10.29 -14.63 2.68
C ILE A 164 10.18 -14.38 1.18
N VAL A 165 9.35 -15.14 0.47
CA VAL A 165 9.15 -14.97 -0.97
C VAL A 165 7.66 -14.84 -1.29
N SER A 166 7.26 -13.61 -1.59
CA SER A 166 5.89 -13.32 -2.03
C SER A 166 5.73 -13.48 -3.54
N ALA A 167 4.48 -13.56 -3.99
CA ALA A 167 4.11 -13.67 -5.39
C ALA A 167 4.56 -14.99 -6.07
N CYS A 168 4.54 -16.10 -5.33
CA CYS A 168 4.84 -17.45 -5.85
C CYS A 168 3.66 -18.08 -6.62
N GLY A 169 2.85 -17.28 -7.32
CA GLY A 169 1.70 -17.72 -8.10
C GLY A 169 1.76 -17.29 -9.57
N PHE A 170 0.65 -17.45 -10.28
CA PHE A 170 0.53 -17.09 -11.70
C PHE A 170 0.79 -15.61 -11.99
N ASP A 171 0.38 -14.73 -11.08
CA ASP A 171 0.54 -13.27 -11.23
C ASP A 171 2.00 -12.79 -11.16
N SER A 172 2.99 -13.70 -11.15
CA SER A 172 4.41 -13.35 -11.15
C SER A 172 5.34 -14.44 -11.66
N ILE A 173 5.23 -15.70 -11.21
CA ILE A 173 6.23 -16.74 -11.55
C ILE A 173 6.42 -16.93 -13.07
N PRO A 174 5.36 -17.09 -13.89
CA PRO A 174 5.51 -17.24 -15.33
C PRO A 174 6.21 -16.05 -15.99
N CYS A 175 5.96 -14.82 -15.53
CA CYS A 175 6.59 -13.62 -16.07
C CYS A 175 8.02 -13.44 -15.57
N ASP A 176 8.23 -13.48 -14.26
CA ASP A 176 9.50 -13.19 -13.59
C ASP A 176 10.54 -14.28 -13.87
N LEU A 177 10.21 -15.56 -13.68
CA LEU A 177 11.09 -16.66 -14.09
C LEU A 177 11.15 -16.80 -15.61
N GLY A 178 10.11 -16.38 -16.34
CA GLY A 178 10.15 -16.32 -17.81
C GLY A 178 11.25 -15.38 -18.30
N ILE A 179 11.39 -14.21 -17.67
CA ILE A 179 12.47 -13.25 -17.94
C ILE A 179 13.83 -13.86 -17.59
N ILE A 180 13.98 -14.49 -16.43
CA ILE A 180 15.22 -15.17 -16.04
C ILE A 180 15.59 -16.26 -17.07
N PHE A 181 14.64 -17.09 -17.45
CA PHE A 181 14.82 -18.13 -18.48
C PHE A 181 15.26 -17.51 -19.81
N THR A 182 14.61 -16.45 -20.26
CA THR A 182 15.01 -15.73 -21.49
C THR A 182 16.44 -15.22 -21.39
N GLN A 183 16.82 -14.59 -20.27
CA GLN A 183 18.18 -14.10 -20.04
C GLN A 183 19.21 -15.25 -20.07
N GLN A 184 18.92 -16.38 -19.44
CA GLN A 184 19.78 -17.56 -19.43
C GLN A 184 19.96 -18.18 -20.82
N LYS A 185 18.91 -18.17 -21.65
CA LYS A 185 18.95 -18.71 -23.02
C LYS A 185 19.43 -17.71 -24.06
N PHE A 186 19.61 -16.43 -23.70
CA PHE A 186 19.99 -15.38 -24.64
C PHE A 186 21.40 -15.53 -25.17
N ASP A 187 22.33 -16.08 -24.40
CA ASP A 187 23.74 -16.25 -24.76
C ASP A 187 24.36 -14.95 -25.32
N GLY A 188 24.47 -13.95 -24.46
CA GLY A 188 24.84 -12.58 -24.78
C GLY A 188 24.35 -11.63 -23.69
N GLU A 189 24.23 -10.34 -24.00
CA GLU A 189 23.73 -9.32 -23.08
C GLU A 189 22.32 -8.86 -23.48
N VAL A 190 21.35 -8.99 -22.58
CA VAL A 190 19.95 -8.58 -22.85
C VAL A 190 19.76 -7.09 -22.55
N ASN A 191 19.26 -6.32 -23.52
CA ASN A 191 18.91 -4.92 -23.29
C ASN A 191 17.49 -4.76 -22.72
N SER A 192 16.54 -5.44 -23.36
CA SER A 192 15.11 -5.23 -23.12
C SER A 192 14.28 -6.45 -23.46
N ILE A 193 13.20 -6.65 -22.71
CA ILE A 193 12.20 -7.70 -22.94
C ILE A 193 10.80 -7.07 -23.02
N GLU A 194 10.10 -7.34 -24.12
CA GLU A 194 8.65 -7.13 -24.23
C GLU A 194 7.94 -8.46 -23.93
N THR A 195 6.94 -8.47 -23.04
CA THR A 195 6.12 -9.65 -22.75
C THR A 195 4.69 -9.49 -23.24
N TYR A 196 4.11 -10.57 -23.75
CA TYR A 196 2.73 -10.60 -24.28
C TYR A 196 1.96 -11.75 -23.64
N LEU A 197 1.13 -11.44 -22.64
CA LEU A 197 0.22 -12.37 -21.98
C LEU A 197 -1.04 -12.57 -22.83
N ASN A 198 -1.36 -13.82 -23.11
CA ASN A 198 -2.60 -14.25 -23.75
C ASN A 198 -3.26 -15.33 -22.89
N ALA A 199 -4.57 -15.24 -22.71
CA ALA A 199 -5.38 -16.24 -22.00
C ALA A 199 -6.63 -16.57 -22.82
N TRP A 200 -6.99 -17.85 -22.86
CA TRP A 200 -8.16 -18.32 -23.61
C TRP A 200 -8.76 -19.58 -22.96
N THR A 201 -10.00 -19.88 -23.30
CA THR A 201 -10.66 -21.14 -22.93
C THR A 201 -10.78 -22.04 -24.15
N THR A 202 -10.67 -23.35 -23.95
CA THR A 202 -10.91 -24.37 -25.00
C THR A 202 -12.37 -24.78 -25.09
N SER A 203 -13.15 -24.57 -24.02
CA SER A 203 -14.59 -24.77 -23.98
C SER A 203 -15.34 -23.44 -23.84
N ASN A 204 -16.65 -23.49 -24.10
CA ASN A 204 -17.53 -22.33 -23.93
C ASN A 204 -17.91 -22.21 -22.44
N VAL A 205 -17.09 -21.49 -21.68
CA VAL A 205 -17.32 -21.28 -20.25
C VAL A 205 -18.43 -20.26 -20.05
N ARG A 206 -19.51 -20.69 -19.37
CA ARG A 206 -20.60 -19.82 -18.90
C ARG A 206 -20.58 -19.80 -17.37
N GLY A 207 -19.68 -19.00 -16.79
CA GLY A 207 -19.54 -18.92 -15.34
C GLY A 207 -18.33 -18.10 -14.90
N ALA A 208 -18.16 -18.01 -13.58
CA ALA A 208 -17.00 -17.36 -12.99
C ALA A 208 -15.73 -18.18 -13.26
N LEU A 209 -14.62 -17.47 -13.47
CA LEU A 209 -13.28 -18.06 -13.58
C LEU A 209 -12.39 -17.65 -12.41
N LEU A 210 -12.79 -16.59 -11.68
CA LEU A 210 -12.06 -16.06 -10.54
C LEU A 210 -12.95 -16.09 -9.29
N HIS A 211 -12.33 -16.37 -8.16
CA HIS A 211 -12.97 -16.35 -6.86
C HIS A 211 -12.91 -14.93 -6.29
N TYR A 212 -13.91 -14.59 -5.48
CA TYR A 212 -14.05 -13.29 -4.84
C TYR A 212 -12.77 -12.77 -4.17
N GLY A 213 -12.01 -13.64 -3.49
CA GLY A 213 -10.77 -13.21 -2.80
C GLY A 213 -9.70 -12.61 -3.72
N THR A 214 -9.59 -13.09 -4.96
CA THR A 214 -8.69 -12.51 -5.97
C THR A 214 -9.19 -11.13 -6.40
N TYR A 215 -10.50 -11.00 -6.60
CA TYR A 215 -11.14 -9.74 -6.96
C TYR A 215 -11.02 -8.69 -5.84
N GLU A 216 -11.24 -9.10 -4.60
CA GLU A 216 -11.06 -8.26 -3.42
C GLU A 216 -9.63 -7.72 -3.33
N SER A 217 -8.63 -8.59 -3.56
CA SER A 217 -7.22 -8.17 -3.61
C SER A 217 -6.95 -7.17 -4.73
N ALA A 218 -7.54 -7.34 -5.91
CA ALA A 218 -7.43 -6.37 -7.01
C ALA A 218 -8.06 -5.01 -6.67
N VAL A 219 -9.24 -5.02 -6.02
CA VAL A 219 -9.93 -3.79 -5.59
C VAL A 219 -9.06 -3.00 -4.62
N TYR A 220 -8.52 -3.65 -3.59
CA TYR A 220 -7.65 -2.99 -2.62
C TYR A 220 -6.27 -2.63 -3.19
N GLY A 221 -5.74 -3.42 -4.11
CA GLY A 221 -4.51 -3.10 -4.84
C GLY A 221 -4.62 -1.77 -5.59
N VAL A 222 -5.75 -1.54 -6.27
CA VAL A 222 -6.01 -0.26 -6.96
C VAL A 222 -6.33 0.86 -5.97
N ALA A 223 -7.11 0.60 -4.92
CA ALA A 223 -7.45 1.61 -3.91
C ALA A 223 -6.20 2.24 -3.27
N HIS A 224 -5.12 1.47 -3.13
CA HIS A 224 -3.90 1.88 -2.42
C HIS A 224 -2.64 2.02 -3.30
N HIS A 225 -2.78 2.01 -4.63
CA HIS A 225 -1.64 2.14 -5.56
C HIS A 225 -0.78 3.41 -5.35
N ASN A 226 -1.34 4.48 -4.78
CA ASN A 226 -0.64 5.75 -4.52
C ASN A 226 0.50 5.58 -3.50
N GLU A 227 0.42 4.58 -2.63
CA GLU A 227 1.42 4.29 -1.60
C GLU A 227 2.72 3.73 -2.18
N LEU A 228 2.67 3.14 -3.38
CA LEU A 228 3.85 2.58 -4.06
C LEU A 228 4.93 3.62 -4.34
N ARG A 229 4.54 4.87 -4.62
CA ARG A 229 5.52 5.94 -4.90
C ARG A 229 6.44 6.16 -3.71
N GLU A 230 5.86 6.22 -2.51
CA GLU A 230 6.60 6.47 -1.29
C GLU A 230 7.43 5.25 -0.88
N LEU A 231 6.84 4.05 -0.93
CA LEU A 231 7.56 2.81 -0.64
C LEU A 231 8.79 2.63 -1.52
N ARG A 232 8.68 2.88 -2.83
CA ARG A 232 9.82 2.77 -3.75
C ARG A 232 10.88 3.83 -3.50
N ARG A 233 10.49 5.03 -3.03
CA ARG A 233 11.46 6.07 -2.66
C ARG A 233 12.32 5.62 -1.49
N GLN A 234 11.72 4.97 -0.50
CA GLN A 234 12.41 4.47 0.69
C GLN A 234 13.21 3.19 0.40
N LEU A 235 12.62 2.24 -0.31
CA LEU A 235 13.24 0.95 -0.63
C LEU A 235 14.40 1.10 -1.63
N PHE A 236 14.32 2.09 -2.52
CA PHE A 236 15.25 2.27 -3.63
C PHE A 236 15.77 3.71 -3.72
N PRO A 237 16.54 4.18 -2.71
CA PRO A 237 17.04 5.56 -2.66
C PRO A 237 18.01 5.85 -3.82
N GLU A 238 18.85 4.89 -4.17
CA GLU A 238 19.74 4.97 -5.33
C GLU A 238 18.99 4.55 -6.60
N LYS A 239 19.13 5.32 -7.68
CA LYS A 239 18.53 4.95 -8.97
C LYS A 239 19.43 3.97 -9.72
N LEU A 240 18.82 2.98 -10.37
CA LEU A 240 19.54 2.15 -11.33
C LEU A 240 20.17 3.02 -12.43
N PRO A 241 21.33 2.62 -13.00
CA PRO A 241 21.93 3.32 -14.13
C PRO A 241 20.94 3.52 -15.28
N LYS A 242 21.13 4.60 -16.05
CA LYS A 242 20.34 4.80 -17.27
C LYS A 242 20.87 3.88 -18.38
N PHE A 243 20.03 2.94 -18.80
CA PHE A 243 20.36 1.96 -19.82
C PHE A 243 19.98 2.43 -21.22
N TRP A 244 20.93 2.38 -22.15
CA TRP A 244 20.73 2.66 -23.56
C TRP A 244 20.94 1.39 -24.42
N PRO A 245 20.19 1.23 -25.52
CA PRO A 245 19.07 2.05 -25.95
C PRO A 245 17.82 1.86 -25.09
N HIS A 246 16.99 2.89 -24.97
CA HIS A 246 15.75 2.83 -24.19
C HIS A 246 14.71 1.94 -24.87
N LEU A 247 14.06 1.10 -24.05
CA LEU A 247 12.87 0.36 -24.48
C LEU A 247 11.73 1.37 -24.72
N LYS A 248 11.28 1.45 -25.98
CA LYS A 248 10.13 2.29 -26.34
C LYS A 248 8.84 1.54 -26.02
N THR A 249 8.03 2.06 -25.10
CA THR A 249 6.69 1.54 -24.87
C THR A 249 5.86 1.71 -26.13
N ARG A 250 5.17 0.65 -26.54
CA ARG A 250 4.21 0.72 -27.63
C ARG A 250 2.98 1.49 -27.15
N GLY A 251 2.29 2.20 -28.04
CA GLY A 251 1.12 3.01 -27.70
C GLY A 251 0.05 2.22 -26.92
N LEU A 252 -0.93 2.94 -26.35
CA LEU A 252 -1.97 2.39 -25.45
C LEU A 252 -2.60 1.07 -25.94
N ILE A 253 -2.83 0.99 -27.25
CA ILE A 253 -3.28 -0.21 -27.96
C ILE A 253 -2.41 -0.38 -29.21
N HIS A 254 -1.97 -1.59 -29.50
CA HIS A 254 -1.21 -1.90 -30.71
C HIS A 254 -1.39 -3.35 -31.15
N ARG A 255 -0.95 -3.66 -32.38
CA ARG A 255 -0.77 -5.04 -32.86
C ARG A 255 0.70 -5.40 -32.81
N SER A 256 0.98 -6.67 -32.52
CA SER A 256 2.34 -7.22 -32.52
C SER A 256 2.40 -8.44 -33.44
N SER A 257 3.54 -8.68 -34.07
CA SER A 257 3.80 -9.92 -34.81
C SER A 257 3.96 -11.14 -33.89
N LEU A 258 4.02 -10.92 -32.57
CA LEU A 258 4.26 -11.95 -31.56
C LEU A 258 2.99 -12.41 -30.83
N SER A 259 1.87 -11.72 -31.07
CA SER A 259 0.61 -11.97 -30.38
C SER A 259 -0.55 -11.82 -31.36
N GLU A 260 -1.40 -12.83 -31.46
CA GLU A 260 -2.58 -12.78 -32.31
C GLU A 260 -3.71 -11.98 -31.66
N GLY A 261 -3.79 -10.69 -31.99
CA GLY A 261 -4.86 -9.82 -31.51
C GLY A 261 -4.42 -8.37 -31.29
N TRP A 262 -5.03 -7.74 -30.30
CA TRP A 262 -4.78 -6.36 -29.89
C TRP A 262 -4.21 -6.34 -28.48
N SER A 263 -3.03 -5.73 -28.35
CA SER A 263 -2.25 -5.72 -27.11
C SER A 263 -2.29 -4.33 -26.48
N MET A 264 -2.39 -4.30 -25.16
CA MET A 264 -2.35 -3.08 -24.34
C MET A 264 -1.46 -3.31 -23.10
N ILE A 265 -1.10 -2.23 -22.41
CA ILE A 265 -0.27 -2.31 -21.20
C ILE A 265 -0.98 -3.18 -20.16
N PHE A 266 -0.26 -4.16 -19.61
CA PHE A 266 -0.76 -4.96 -18.51
C PHE A 266 -0.50 -4.22 -17.18
N LEU A 267 -1.56 -3.96 -16.42
CA LEU A 267 -1.52 -3.20 -15.17
C LEU A 267 -1.42 -4.10 -13.91
N GLY A 268 -0.94 -5.34 -14.07
CA GLY A 268 -0.76 -6.30 -12.98
C GLY A 268 0.56 -6.16 -12.21
N SER A 269 0.83 -7.12 -11.33
CA SER A 269 1.99 -7.12 -10.44
C SER A 269 3.31 -7.51 -11.13
N ASP A 270 3.24 -8.22 -12.26
CA ASP A 270 4.37 -8.76 -13.04
C ASP A 270 5.52 -7.78 -13.20
N ARG A 271 5.23 -6.58 -13.71
CA ARG A 271 6.28 -5.57 -13.96
C ARG A 271 6.94 -5.13 -12.66
N SER A 272 6.17 -5.03 -11.58
CA SER A 272 6.69 -4.65 -10.26
C SER A 272 7.67 -5.69 -9.74
N VAL A 273 7.28 -6.97 -9.81
CA VAL A 273 8.09 -8.08 -9.33
C VAL A 273 9.32 -8.29 -10.20
N ALA A 274 9.17 -8.25 -11.52
CA ALA A 274 10.29 -8.32 -12.46
C ALA A 274 11.33 -7.23 -12.24
N LEU A 275 10.91 -5.98 -12.01
CA LEU A 275 11.84 -4.88 -11.74
C LEU A 275 12.59 -5.06 -10.41
N ARG A 276 11.96 -5.65 -9.38
CA ARG A 276 12.63 -6.02 -8.13
C ARG A 276 13.70 -7.08 -8.37
N THR A 277 13.37 -8.12 -9.15
CA THR A 277 14.34 -9.14 -9.57
C THR A 277 15.53 -8.52 -10.30
N GLN A 278 15.29 -7.68 -11.30
CA GLN A 278 16.37 -7.07 -12.09
C GLN A 278 17.27 -6.15 -11.25
N ARG A 279 16.70 -5.42 -10.29
CA ARG A 279 17.48 -4.64 -9.33
C ARG A 279 18.34 -5.54 -8.44
N PHE A 280 17.76 -6.60 -7.88
CA PHE A 280 18.50 -7.56 -7.06
C PHE A 280 19.70 -8.16 -7.81
N LEU A 281 19.49 -8.58 -9.07
CA LEU A 281 20.56 -9.12 -9.91
C LEU A 281 21.68 -8.10 -10.14
N TYR A 282 21.35 -6.82 -10.29
CA TYR A 282 22.33 -5.75 -10.43
C TYR A 282 23.10 -5.48 -9.15
N GLU A 283 22.39 -5.33 -8.03
CA GLU A 283 23.01 -5.00 -6.74
C GLU A 283 23.93 -6.15 -6.29
N LYS A 284 23.44 -7.40 -6.36
CA LYS A 284 24.13 -8.60 -5.85
C LYS A 284 25.13 -9.22 -6.81
N TYR A 285 24.80 -9.34 -8.10
CA TYR A 285 25.63 -10.05 -9.09
C TYR A 285 26.32 -9.13 -10.09
N LYS A 286 26.11 -7.82 -9.99
CA LYS A 286 26.59 -6.86 -10.99
C LYS A 286 26.16 -7.28 -12.40
N GLN A 287 24.95 -7.84 -12.51
CA GLN A 287 24.35 -8.17 -13.80
C GLN A 287 23.59 -6.94 -14.32
N ARG A 288 23.73 -6.64 -15.61
CA ARG A 288 23.01 -5.52 -16.22
C ARG A 288 21.48 -5.74 -16.12
N PRO A 289 20.71 -4.79 -15.53
CA PRO A 289 19.26 -4.86 -15.52
C PRO A 289 18.66 -4.88 -16.92
N VAL A 290 17.66 -5.72 -17.11
CA VAL A 290 16.84 -5.73 -18.32
C VAL A 290 15.69 -4.75 -18.20
N GLN A 291 15.46 -3.97 -19.26
CA GLN A 291 14.27 -3.12 -19.36
C GLN A 291 13.06 -3.99 -19.72
N VAL A 292 12.02 -3.98 -18.88
CA VAL A 292 10.85 -4.84 -19.07
C VAL A 292 9.59 -4.01 -19.30
N GLN A 293 8.83 -4.38 -20.34
CA GLN A 293 7.48 -3.89 -20.58
C GLN A 293 6.52 -5.06 -20.80
N THR A 294 5.44 -5.08 -20.04
CA THR A 294 4.44 -6.14 -20.07
C THR A 294 3.17 -5.68 -20.77
N TYR A 295 2.60 -6.57 -21.59
CA TYR A 295 1.37 -6.35 -22.32
C TYR A 295 0.42 -7.54 -22.17
N VAL A 296 -0.88 -7.28 -22.27
CA VAL A 296 -1.94 -8.28 -22.34
C VAL A 296 -2.63 -8.19 -23.71
N THR A 297 -2.93 -9.34 -24.31
CA THR A 297 -3.51 -9.46 -25.66
C THR A 297 -4.97 -9.91 -25.61
N PHE A 298 -5.82 -9.22 -26.35
CA PHE A 298 -7.23 -9.55 -26.56
C PHE A 298 -7.47 -9.97 -28.01
N LYS A 299 -8.37 -10.95 -28.22
CA LYS A 299 -8.71 -11.45 -29.57
C LYS A 299 -9.26 -10.39 -30.52
N SER A 300 -9.96 -9.37 -29.99
CA SER A 300 -10.58 -8.32 -30.80
C SER A 300 -10.30 -6.91 -30.26
N LEU A 301 -10.32 -5.92 -31.15
CA LEU A 301 -10.18 -4.50 -30.76
C LEU A 301 -11.31 -4.08 -29.82
N PHE A 302 -12.52 -4.57 -30.07
CA PHE A 302 -13.68 -4.30 -29.23
C PHE A 302 -13.46 -4.80 -27.79
N SER A 303 -12.95 -6.01 -27.61
CA SER A 303 -12.63 -6.55 -26.29
C SER A 303 -11.56 -5.73 -25.57
N ALA A 304 -10.53 -5.26 -26.29
CA ALA A 304 -9.50 -4.39 -25.72
C ALA A 304 -10.07 -3.03 -25.28
N LEU A 305 -10.91 -2.40 -26.12
CA LEU A 305 -11.57 -1.14 -25.79
C LEU A 305 -12.54 -1.29 -24.62
N ALA A 306 -13.31 -2.37 -24.58
CA ALA A 306 -14.19 -2.70 -23.47
C ALA A 306 -13.41 -2.89 -22.16
N ALA A 307 -12.27 -3.60 -22.21
CA ALA A 307 -11.39 -3.77 -21.06
C ALA A 307 -10.83 -2.44 -20.53
N ILE A 308 -10.50 -1.48 -21.40
CA ILE A 308 -10.08 -0.13 -20.99
C ILE A 308 -11.22 0.60 -20.27
N VAL A 309 -12.43 0.60 -20.84
CA VAL A 309 -13.59 1.27 -20.23
C VAL A 309 -13.94 0.65 -18.89
N LEU A 310 -14.03 -0.68 -18.82
CA LEU A 310 -14.29 -1.40 -17.57
C LEU A 310 -13.17 -1.18 -16.54
N GLY A 311 -11.91 -1.17 -16.98
CA GLY A 311 -10.75 -0.87 -16.13
C GLY A 311 -10.78 0.55 -15.56
N LEU A 312 -11.21 1.55 -16.34
CA LEU A 312 -11.38 2.92 -15.85
C LEU A 312 -12.52 3.03 -14.84
N ILE A 313 -13.66 2.39 -15.11
CA ILE A 313 -14.79 2.34 -14.17
C ILE A 313 -14.35 1.67 -12.87
N PHE A 314 -13.69 0.51 -12.97
CA PHE A 314 -13.14 -0.22 -11.82
C PHE A 314 -12.17 0.65 -11.02
N ALA A 315 -11.23 1.34 -11.70
CA ALA A 315 -10.24 2.18 -11.04
C ALA A 315 -10.88 3.40 -10.35
N VAL A 316 -11.88 4.04 -10.97
CA VAL A 316 -12.61 5.14 -10.35
C VAL A 316 -13.37 4.64 -9.13
N LEU A 317 -14.15 3.56 -9.27
CA LEU A 317 -14.96 3.03 -8.16
C LEU A 317 -14.09 2.56 -6.99
N ALA A 318 -12.96 1.90 -7.25
CA ALA A 318 -12.05 1.41 -6.20
C ALA A 318 -11.42 2.54 -5.35
N ARG A 319 -11.31 3.77 -5.88
CA ARG A 319 -10.69 4.92 -5.17
C ARG A 319 -11.56 5.49 -4.06
N TRP A 320 -12.88 5.42 -4.18
CA TRP A 320 -13.81 6.01 -3.21
C TRP A 320 -14.45 4.90 -2.38
N GLU A 321 -14.66 5.13 -1.09
CA GLU A 321 -15.18 4.09 -0.19
C GLU A 321 -16.54 3.52 -0.62
N CYS A 322 -17.48 4.40 -1.02
CA CYS A 322 -18.79 3.97 -1.53
C CYS A 322 -18.66 3.11 -2.80
N GLY A 323 -17.81 3.53 -3.75
CA GLY A 323 -17.57 2.77 -4.99
C GLY A 323 -16.89 1.44 -4.74
N ARG A 324 -15.91 1.40 -3.82
CA ARG A 324 -15.24 0.18 -3.39
C ARG A 324 -16.22 -0.80 -2.75
N ASN A 325 -17.07 -0.31 -1.84
CA ASN A 325 -18.12 -1.14 -1.24
C ASN A 325 -19.09 -1.69 -2.29
N LEU A 326 -19.37 -0.94 -3.36
CA LEU A 326 -20.20 -1.40 -4.47
C LEU A 326 -19.52 -2.51 -5.28
N LEU A 327 -18.24 -2.36 -5.61
CA LEU A 327 -17.44 -3.41 -6.28
C LEU A 327 -17.43 -4.70 -5.46
N LEU A 328 -17.14 -4.60 -4.15
CA LEU A 328 -17.05 -5.75 -3.25
C LEU A 328 -18.41 -6.41 -3.00
N LYS A 329 -19.50 -5.65 -2.96
CA LYS A 329 -20.85 -6.20 -2.72
C LYS A 329 -21.43 -6.91 -3.95
N TYR A 330 -21.07 -6.47 -5.15
CA TYR A 330 -21.63 -6.99 -6.41
C TYR A 330 -20.54 -7.44 -7.40
N PRO A 331 -19.62 -8.33 -6.99
CA PRO A 331 -18.45 -8.70 -7.80
C PRO A 331 -18.86 -9.27 -9.16
N THR A 332 -19.89 -10.13 -9.20
CA THR A 332 -20.39 -10.75 -10.43
C THR A 332 -20.95 -9.74 -11.43
N ILE A 333 -21.57 -8.66 -10.96
CA ILE A 333 -22.09 -7.60 -11.83
C ILE A 333 -20.92 -6.80 -12.42
N PHE A 334 -20.02 -6.33 -11.56
CA PHE A 334 -18.90 -5.48 -11.96
C PHE A 334 -17.78 -6.23 -12.69
N SER A 335 -17.77 -7.57 -12.62
CA SER A 335 -16.91 -8.42 -13.42
C SER A 335 -17.60 -8.98 -14.66
N GLY A 336 -18.86 -8.67 -14.94
CA GLY A 336 -19.60 -9.26 -16.08
C GLY A 336 -19.71 -10.79 -16.03
N GLY A 337 -19.81 -11.38 -14.83
CA GLY A 337 -19.95 -12.83 -14.62
C GLY A 337 -18.63 -13.58 -14.37
N TYR A 338 -17.47 -12.97 -14.62
CA TYR A 338 -16.17 -13.64 -14.47
C TYR A 338 -15.72 -13.90 -13.02
N VAL A 339 -16.35 -13.29 -12.02
CA VAL A 339 -16.03 -13.42 -10.59
C VAL A 339 -17.26 -13.85 -9.79
N SER A 340 -17.11 -14.79 -8.87
CA SER A 340 -18.14 -15.13 -7.88
C SER A 340 -17.56 -15.56 -6.53
N HIS A 341 -18.42 -15.71 -5.53
CA HIS A 341 -18.04 -16.25 -4.22
C HIS A 341 -17.88 -17.77 -4.23
N GLU A 342 -18.51 -18.48 -5.16
CA GLU A 342 -18.30 -19.93 -5.32
C GLU A 342 -17.00 -20.24 -6.10
N GLY A 343 -16.51 -19.30 -6.91
CA GLY A 343 -15.40 -19.52 -7.84
C GLY A 343 -15.82 -20.29 -9.10
N GLY A 344 -14.83 -20.67 -9.91
CA GLY A 344 -15.08 -21.43 -11.13
C GLY A 344 -15.24 -22.93 -10.88
N LYS A 345 -16.03 -23.60 -11.71
CA LYS A 345 -16.15 -25.06 -11.68
C LYS A 345 -14.82 -25.69 -12.13
N PRO A 346 -14.41 -26.84 -11.57
CA PRO A 346 -13.14 -27.49 -11.94
C PRO A 346 -12.97 -27.68 -13.46
N GLU A 347 -14.00 -28.15 -14.15
CA GLU A 347 -13.99 -28.36 -15.61
C GLU A 347 -13.76 -27.06 -16.40
N ASP A 348 -14.33 -25.95 -15.93
CA ASP A 348 -14.16 -24.64 -16.56
C ASP A 348 -12.74 -24.10 -16.32
N LEU A 349 -12.18 -24.31 -15.13
CA LEU A 349 -10.82 -23.92 -14.78
C LEU A 349 -9.76 -24.71 -15.58
N GLU A 350 -9.96 -26.02 -15.74
CA GLU A 350 -9.09 -26.90 -16.54
C GLU A 350 -9.12 -26.54 -18.03
N SER A 351 -10.22 -25.96 -18.53
CA SER A 351 -10.32 -25.47 -19.90
C SER A 351 -9.54 -24.16 -20.14
N CYS A 352 -9.13 -23.46 -19.08
CA CYS A 352 -8.41 -22.20 -19.17
C CYS A 352 -6.93 -22.45 -19.49
N HIS A 353 -6.44 -21.76 -20.52
CA HIS A 353 -5.06 -21.84 -20.99
C HIS A 353 -4.45 -20.44 -20.98
N PHE A 354 -3.13 -20.40 -20.82
CA PHE A 354 -2.37 -19.17 -20.95
C PHE A 354 -1.09 -19.36 -21.75
N SER A 355 -0.59 -18.26 -22.28
CA SER A 355 0.78 -18.17 -22.76
C SER A 355 1.33 -16.76 -22.57
N ILE A 356 2.60 -16.66 -22.21
CA ILE A 356 3.37 -15.42 -22.20
C ILE A 356 4.50 -15.56 -23.20
N THR A 357 4.50 -14.72 -24.24
CA THR A 357 5.60 -14.66 -25.22
C THR A 357 6.56 -13.55 -24.82
N PHE A 358 7.86 -13.85 -24.79
CA PHE A 358 8.93 -12.94 -24.41
C PHE A 358 9.77 -12.64 -25.63
N LYS A 359 9.96 -11.36 -25.93
CA LYS A 359 10.86 -10.89 -26.98
C LYS A 359 12.03 -10.16 -26.34
N ALA A 360 13.17 -10.84 -26.26
CA ALA A 360 14.42 -10.22 -25.86
C ALA A 360 15.12 -9.61 -27.06
N GLU A 361 15.58 -8.37 -26.91
CA GLU A 361 16.53 -7.72 -27.80
C GLU A 361 17.79 -7.35 -27.02
N GLY A 362 18.94 -7.53 -27.63
CA GLY A 362 20.24 -7.32 -26.99
C GLY A 362 21.41 -7.56 -27.94
N TRP A 363 22.54 -7.93 -27.38
CA TRP A 363 23.81 -8.13 -28.08
C TRP A 363 24.30 -9.56 -27.95
N SER A 364 24.98 -10.04 -28.98
CA SER A 364 25.67 -11.35 -28.94
C SER A 364 26.90 -11.28 -28.03
N GLU A 365 27.50 -10.10 -27.94
CA GLU A 365 28.63 -9.79 -27.08
C GLU A 365 28.18 -9.51 -25.65
N LYS A 366 29.02 -9.85 -24.67
CA LYS A 366 28.86 -9.46 -23.26
C LYS A 366 29.75 -8.27 -22.94
N LEU A 367 29.29 -7.42 -22.04
CA LEU A 367 30.11 -6.33 -21.52
C LEU A 367 31.17 -6.87 -20.55
N ALA A 368 32.29 -6.16 -20.43
CA ALA A 368 33.28 -6.44 -19.39
C ALA A 368 32.72 -6.05 -18.01
N GLU A 369 32.16 -4.84 -17.91
CA GLU A 369 31.43 -4.36 -16.73
C GLU A 369 29.96 -4.07 -17.08
N CYS A 370 29.03 -4.37 -16.17
CA CYS A 370 27.59 -4.19 -16.42
C CYS A 370 27.15 -2.73 -16.64
N THR A 371 28.01 -1.77 -16.31
CA THR A 371 27.76 -0.33 -16.52
C THR A 371 28.34 0.19 -17.82
N ASP A 372 29.10 -0.62 -18.55
CA ASP A 372 29.68 -0.26 -19.84
C ASP A 372 28.60 -0.02 -20.90
N LYS A 373 28.99 0.68 -21.97
CA LYS A 373 28.12 0.95 -23.12
C LYS A 373 28.53 0.07 -24.28
N HIS A 374 27.55 -0.60 -24.88
CA HIS A 374 27.73 -1.15 -26.22
C HIS A 374 27.86 -0.01 -27.23
N GLU A 375 28.82 -0.13 -28.15
CA GLU A 375 29.03 0.85 -29.23
C GLU A 375 27.96 0.75 -30.32
N ASN A 376 27.45 -0.46 -30.54
CA ASN A 376 26.51 -0.78 -31.62
C ASN A 376 25.07 -0.94 -31.12
N SER A 377 24.10 -0.82 -32.03
CA SER A 377 22.69 -1.14 -31.71
C SER A 377 22.48 -2.64 -31.48
N PRO A 378 21.44 -3.04 -30.71
CA PRO A 378 21.12 -4.45 -30.44
C PRO A 378 21.05 -5.31 -31.72
N ASN A 379 21.90 -6.34 -31.79
CA ASN A 379 22.13 -7.21 -32.94
C ASN A 379 21.51 -8.62 -32.79
N LYS A 380 20.96 -8.96 -31.63
CA LYS A 380 20.40 -10.29 -31.35
C LYS A 380 18.95 -10.20 -30.84
N VAL A 381 18.11 -11.10 -31.32
CA VAL A 381 16.72 -11.26 -30.88
C VAL A 381 16.48 -12.71 -30.49
N LEU A 382 15.90 -12.93 -29.31
CA LEU A 382 15.44 -14.23 -28.84
C LEU A 382 13.96 -14.15 -28.50
N ILE A 383 13.20 -15.14 -28.96
CA ILE A 383 11.81 -15.32 -28.58
C ILE A 383 11.69 -16.60 -27.75
N THR A 384 11.22 -16.45 -26.53
CA THR A 384 10.86 -17.57 -25.65
C THR A 384 9.39 -17.49 -25.28
N LYS A 385 8.84 -18.58 -24.77
CA LYS A 385 7.42 -18.67 -24.40
C LYS A 385 7.28 -19.46 -23.12
N VAL A 386 6.35 -19.02 -22.28
CA VAL A 386 5.85 -19.77 -21.13
C VAL A 386 4.38 -20.08 -21.37
N SER A 387 3.94 -21.32 -21.18
CA SER A 387 2.52 -21.69 -21.40
C SER A 387 2.07 -22.78 -20.44
N GLY A 388 0.77 -22.87 -20.21
CA GLY A 388 0.18 -23.93 -19.39
C GLY A 388 -1.34 -23.80 -19.28
N THR A 389 -1.94 -24.66 -18.46
CA THR A 389 -3.37 -24.68 -18.15
C THR A 389 -3.67 -24.26 -16.71
N ASP A 390 -4.94 -23.98 -16.42
CA ASP A 390 -5.47 -23.58 -15.11
C ASP A 390 -4.58 -22.55 -14.39
N PRO A 391 -4.43 -21.34 -14.95
CA PRO A 391 -3.57 -20.30 -14.38
C PRO A 391 -4.04 -19.87 -12.97
N GLY A 392 -5.35 -19.87 -12.73
CA GLY A 392 -5.93 -19.31 -11.51
C GLY A 392 -5.60 -20.10 -10.24
N TYR A 393 -5.60 -21.44 -10.31
CA TYR A 393 -5.50 -22.26 -9.09
C TYR A 393 -4.55 -23.43 -9.26
N GLY A 394 -4.75 -24.33 -10.23
CA GLY A 394 -3.91 -25.50 -10.41
C GLY A 394 -2.43 -25.16 -10.65
N ALA A 395 -2.15 -24.35 -11.67
CA ALA A 395 -0.78 -23.91 -11.96
C ALA A 395 -0.25 -23.01 -10.84
N THR A 396 -1.07 -22.10 -10.30
CA THR A 396 -0.70 -21.24 -9.16
C THR A 396 -0.26 -22.05 -7.94
N CYS A 397 -1.00 -23.07 -7.55
CA CYS A 397 -0.65 -23.92 -6.42
C CYS A 397 0.56 -24.80 -6.70
N SER A 398 0.72 -25.27 -7.94
CA SER A 398 1.93 -26.01 -8.36
C SER A 398 3.19 -25.14 -8.25
N MET A 399 3.11 -23.90 -8.73
CA MET A 399 4.18 -22.90 -8.62
C MET A 399 4.51 -22.58 -7.15
N LEU A 400 3.50 -22.39 -6.32
CA LEU A 400 3.65 -22.10 -4.89
C LEU A 400 4.32 -23.24 -4.13
N LEU A 401 3.83 -24.46 -4.28
CA LEU A 401 4.34 -25.59 -3.51
C LEU A 401 5.70 -26.07 -4.03
N LEU A 402 5.97 -26.00 -5.34
CA LEU A 402 7.32 -26.26 -5.84
C LEU A 402 8.33 -25.23 -5.34
N SER A 403 7.92 -23.96 -5.18
CA SER A 403 8.77 -22.94 -4.54
C SER A 403 9.11 -23.32 -3.10
N ALA A 404 8.17 -23.89 -2.34
CA ALA A 404 8.43 -24.41 -1.00
C ALA A 404 9.45 -25.55 -1.03
N VAL A 405 9.33 -26.46 -2.00
CA VAL A 405 10.29 -27.55 -2.20
C VAL A 405 11.68 -27.01 -2.55
N MET A 406 11.80 -25.94 -3.32
CA MET A 406 13.10 -25.33 -3.63
C MET A 406 13.77 -24.77 -2.39
N ILE A 407 13.02 -24.12 -1.49
CA ILE A 407 13.56 -23.66 -0.20
C ILE A 407 14.05 -24.85 0.63
N LEU A 408 13.29 -25.95 0.66
CA LEU A 408 13.64 -27.13 1.46
C LEU A 408 14.86 -27.90 0.92
N LYS A 409 14.95 -28.07 -0.41
CA LYS A 409 15.91 -28.99 -1.04
C LYS A 409 17.08 -28.30 -1.74
N GLU A 410 16.94 -27.02 -2.09
CA GLU A 410 17.93 -26.25 -2.86
C GLU A 410 18.24 -24.88 -2.24
N SER A 411 18.11 -24.74 -0.91
CA SER A 411 18.45 -23.50 -0.19
C SER A 411 19.86 -22.99 -0.48
N ASN A 412 20.80 -23.89 -0.79
CA ASN A 412 22.17 -23.57 -1.19
C ASN A 412 22.28 -22.87 -2.56
N LYS A 413 21.25 -22.95 -3.40
CA LYS A 413 21.15 -22.23 -4.67
C LYS A 413 20.34 -20.94 -4.56
N ILE A 414 19.64 -20.74 -3.44
CA ILE A 414 18.94 -19.50 -3.11
C ILE A 414 19.96 -18.51 -2.54
N PRO A 415 19.94 -17.25 -2.96
CA PRO A 415 21.03 -16.34 -2.65
C PRO A 415 20.94 -15.70 -1.26
N GLY A 416 22.02 -15.79 -0.49
CA GLY A 416 22.10 -15.23 0.87
C GLY A 416 21.87 -16.33 1.92
N ASN A 417 21.57 -15.93 3.15
CA ASN A 417 21.16 -16.81 4.24
C ASN A 417 19.72 -16.51 4.72
N GLY A 418 19.02 -15.58 4.06
CA GLY A 418 17.66 -15.16 4.37
C GLY A 418 17.31 -13.88 3.60
N GLY A 419 16.19 -13.26 3.97
CA GLY A 419 15.73 -11.99 3.40
C GLY A 419 14.40 -12.09 2.64
N VAL A 420 13.93 -10.95 2.15
CA VAL A 420 12.68 -10.82 1.39
C VAL A 420 12.99 -10.73 -0.09
N LEU A 421 12.81 -11.84 -0.80
CA LEU A 421 13.19 -11.98 -2.21
C LEU A 421 11.97 -11.96 -3.15
N SER A 422 12.17 -11.59 -4.40
CA SER A 422 11.23 -11.90 -5.48
C SER A 422 11.43 -13.34 -5.96
N PRO A 423 10.43 -13.97 -6.61
CA PRO A 423 10.55 -15.33 -7.13
C PRO A 423 11.75 -15.51 -8.08
N GLY A 424 11.99 -14.56 -8.97
CA GLY A 424 13.12 -14.58 -9.90
C GLY A 424 14.47 -14.45 -9.19
N ALA A 425 14.55 -13.64 -8.13
CA ALA A 425 15.76 -13.51 -7.31
C ALA A 425 16.03 -14.80 -6.50
N ALA A 426 15.00 -15.37 -5.88
CA ALA A 426 15.09 -16.55 -5.05
C ALA A 426 15.39 -17.82 -5.87
N PHE A 427 14.63 -18.05 -6.93
CA PHE A 427 14.57 -19.34 -7.61
C PHE A 427 15.24 -19.37 -8.97
N GLY A 428 15.75 -18.23 -9.47
CA GLY A 428 16.35 -18.15 -10.80
C GLY A 428 17.55 -19.07 -11.05
N LYS A 429 18.21 -19.56 -9.99
CA LYS A 429 19.32 -20.53 -10.07
C LYS A 429 18.96 -21.95 -9.58
N THR A 430 17.70 -22.16 -9.19
CA THR A 430 17.19 -23.45 -8.69
C THR A 430 16.61 -24.28 -9.83
N SER A 431 16.24 -25.53 -9.54
CA SER A 431 15.57 -26.43 -10.51
C SER A 431 14.07 -26.15 -10.71
N LEU A 432 13.55 -25.01 -10.25
CA LEU A 432 12.11 -24.70 -10.30
C LEU A 432 11.56 -24.71 -11.73
N ILE A 433 12.30 -24.17 -12.70
CA ILE A 433 11.87 -24.16 -14.11
C ILE A 433 11.78 -25.59 -14.66
N GLU A 434 12.75 -26.44 -14.34
CA GLU A 434 12.75 -27.85 -14.74
C GLU A 434 11.59 -28.63 -14.11
N GLU A 435 11.27 -28.38 -12.84
CA GLU A 435 10.14 -29.00 -12.16
C GLU A 435 8.78 -28.51 -12.70
N LEU A 436 8.68 -27.23 -13.06
CA LEU A 436 7.49 -26.66 -13.71
C LEU A 436 7.28 -27.22 -15.12
N ASN A 437 8.35 -27.41 -15.88
CA ASN A 437 8.30 -28.06 -17.20
C ASN A 437 7.73 -29.48 -17.14
N LYS A 438 7.99 -30.21 -16.04
CA LYS A 438 7.40 -31.54 -15.80
C LYS A 438 5.91 -31.47 -15.44
N ARG A 439 5.40 -30.29 -15.07
CA ARG A 439 4.05 -30.05 -14.55
C ARG A 439 3.35 -28.93 -15.32
N ASP A 440 3.03 -29.19 -16.59
CA ASP A 440 2.22 -28.38 -17.52
C ASP A 440 2.54 -26.88 -17.70
N VAL A 441 3.47 -26.31 -16.92
CA VAL A 441 3.97 -24.94 -17.07
C VAL A 441 5.27 -24.99 -17.84
N ARG A 442 5.18 -24.93 -19.17
CA ARG A 442 6.29 -25.15 -20.11
C ARG A 442 7.01 -23.85 -20.44
N PHE A 443 8.33 -23.85 -20.28
CA PHE A 443 9.27 -22.81 -20.68
C PHE A 443 10.05 -23.30 -21.90
N GLU A 444 9.92 -22.59 -23.03
CA GLU A 444 10.50 -23.02 -24.30
C GLU A 444 11.13 -21.86 -25.09
N VAL A 445 12.12 -22.20 -25.92
CA VAL A 445 12.69 -21.28 -26.91
C VAL A 445 11.90 -21.48 -28.21
N VAL A 446 11.29 -20.41 -28.72
CA VAL A 446 10.48 -20.43 -29.95
C VAL A 446 11.34 -20.14 -31.16
N SER A 447 12.20 -19.13 -31.09
CA SER A 447 13.14 -18.80 -32.18
C SER A 447 14.29 -17.91 -31.69
N SER A 448 15.42 -18.00 -32.40
CA SER A 448 16.60 -17.14 -32.21
C SER A 448 17.02 -16.58 -33.56
N LEU A 449 17.16 -15.26 -33.66
CA LEU A 449 17.54 -14.58 -34.90
C LEU A 449 18.71 -13.63 -34.62
N GLN A 450 19.79 -13.79 -35.38
CA GLN A 450 20.91 -12.85 -35.38
C GLN A 450 20.70 -11.85 -36.52
N LYS A 451 20.74 -10.54 -36.21
CA LYS A 451 20.72 -9.50 -37.25
C LYS A 451 22.10 -9.47 -37.89
N VAL A 452 22.22 -10.02 -39.09
CA VAL A 452 23.45 -9.89 -39.89
C VAL A 452 23.55 -8.45 -40.38
N LEU A 453 24.51 -7.69 -39.85
CA LEU A 453 24.89 -6.38 -40.39
C LEU A 453 25.69 -6.62 -41.68
N TYR A 454 25.10 -6.31 -42.84
CA TYR A 454 25.88 -6.15 -44.06
C TYR A 454 26.56 -4.79 -44.03
N THR A 455 27.86 -4.77 -43.75
CA THR A 455 28.71 -3.58 -43.89
C THR A 455 29.05 -3.41 -45.36
N PHE A 456 28.36 -2.52 -46.07
CA PHE A 456 28.81 -2.07 -47.39
C PHE A 456 29.99 -1.11 -47.22
N TYR A 457 31.20 -1.53 -47.60
CA TYR A 457 32.33 -0.62 -47.79
C TYR A 457 32.02 0.28 -49.00
N SER A 458 31.77 1.56 -48.74
CA SER A 458 31.65 2.56 -49.80
C SER A 458 33.04 2.99 -50.26
N THR A 459 33.55 2.43 -51.36
CA THR A 459 34.45 3.19 -52.23
C THR A 459 33.60 4.17 -53.02
N GLY A 460 33.98 5.44 -52.97
CA GLY A 460 33.13 6.57 -53.30
C GLY A 460 32.55 6.57 -54.71
N PHE A 461 31.37 7.15 -54.84
CA PHE A 461 31.02 8.18 -55.81
C PHE A 461 29.67 8.80 -55.37
N ALA A 462 29.55 10.11 -55.55
CA ALA A 462 28.39 10.89 -55.15
C ALA A 462 27.12 10.49 -55.91
N GLU A 463 25.98 10.41 -55.22
CA GLU A 463 24.72 11.12 -55.53
C GLU A 463 23.53 10.59 -54.71
N SER A 464 22.55 11.47 -54.55
CA SER A 464 21.36 11.43 -53.71
C SER A 464 20.41 10.21 -53.83
N ARG A 465 19.81 9.81 -52.69
CA ARG A 465 18.36 9.57 -52.42
C ARG A 465 18.07 8.36 -51.50
N ASN A 466 17.21 8.61 -50.50
CA ASN A 466 16.26 7.72 -49.79
C ASN A 466 16.54 6.20 -49.77
N VAL A 467 16.93 5.69 -48.60
CA VAL A 467 16.97 4.26 -48.29
C VAL A 467 15.66 3.84 -47.62
N VAL A 468 14.88 2.98 -48.28
CA VAL A 468 13.77 2.21 -47.68
C VAL A 468 14.08 0.73 -47.90
N ALA A 469 14.35 0.00 -46.80
CA ALA A 469 14.47 -1.45 -46.82
C ALA A 469 13.07 -2.09 -46.85
N LEU A 470 12.74 -2.77 -47.94
CA LEU A 470 11.51 -3.52 -48.18
C LEU A 470 11.64 -4.96 -47.65
N TYR A 471 10.75 -5.37 -46.73
CA TYR A 471 10.41 -6.77 -46.54
C TYR A 471 9.19 -7.11 -47.43
N ARG A 472 9.34 -8.10 -48.31
CA ARG A 472 8.32 -8.55 -49.28
C ARG A 472 7.75 -9.90 -48.81
N LEU A 473 6.50 -9.92 -48.36
CA LEU A 473 5.68 -11.14 -48.25
C LEU A 473 4.74 -11.16 -49.47
N GLN A 474 4.86 -12.18 -50.31
CA GLN A 474 3.99 -12.44 -51.47
C GLN A 474 2.66 -13.04 -51.03
N VAL A 475 1.51 -12.40 -51.31
CA VAL A 475 0.25 -13.10 -51.68
C VAL A 475 -0.61 -12.19 -52.60
N VAL A 476 -0.80 -12.67 -53.84
CA VAL A 476 -1.91 -12.54 -54.83
C VAL A 476 -2.50 -11.16 -55.25
N LYS A 477 -2.52 -10.96 -56.58
CA LYS A 477 -2.98 -9.80 -57.39
C LYS A 477 -4.52 -9.72 -57.57
N ARG A 478 -5.09 -8.49 -57.69
CA ARG A 478 -5.74 -7.84 -58.88
C ARG A 478 -6.56 -6.55 -58.53
N PRO A 479 -6.90 -5.64 -59.48
CA PRO A 479 -6.45 -4.23 -59.40
C PRO A 479 -7.49 -3.08 -59.64
N ARG A 480 -6.97 -1.82 -59.58
CA ARG A 480 -7.41 -0.50 -60.15
C ARG A 480 -8.46 0.30 -59.33
N ALA A 481 -8.45 1.64 -59.24
CA ALA A 481 -7.89 2.75 -60.06
C ALA A 481 -7.45 3.94 -59.16
N ILE A 482 -6.32 4.63 -59.38
CA ILE A 482 -6.08 5.87 -60.18
C ILE A 482 -7.11 6.99 -59.97
N LEU A 483 -6.69 8.07 -59.29
CA LEU A 483 -6.89 9.45 -59.76
C LEU A 483 -5.88 10.40 -59.09
N GLN A 484 -5.26 11.19 -59.96
CA GLN A 484 -4.15 12.12 -59.78
C GLN A 484 -4.74 13.52 -60.00
N PHE A 485 -4.46 14.52 -59.17
CA PHE A 485 -4.50 15.92 -59.62
C PHE A 485 -3.54 16.82 -58.81
N LYS A 486 -3.12 17.88 -59.51
CA LYS A 486 -1.87 18.64 -59.47
C LYS A 486 -1.77 19.70 -58.37
N ALA A 487 -0.51 20.04 -58.09
CA ALA A 487 -0.04 21.29 -57.47
C ALA A 487 0.07 22.43 -58.51
N ASP A 488 -0.10 23.69 -58.06
CA ASP A 488 0.88 24.82 -58.11
C ASP A 488 0.13 26.14 -57.77
N ARG A 489 0.52 26.88 -56.73
CA ARG A 489 1.52 27.97 -56.61
C ARG A 489 1.14 29.31 -57.26
N THR A 490 1.25 30.38 -56.44
CA THR A 490 1.69 31.78 -56.70
C THR A 490 1.23 32.63 -55.50
N GLU A 491 1.82 33.73 -55.05
CA GLU A 491 3.17 34.32 -55.03
C GLU A 491 3.13 35.49 -54.00
N ARG A 492 4.28 36.11 -53.71
CA ARG A 492 4.56 37.15 -52.67
C ARG A 492 4.01 38.56 -52.97
N SER A 493 3.89 39.42 -51.93
CA SER A 493 4.66 40.70 -51.73
C SER A 493 4.17 41.44 -50.44
N THR A 494 5.03 41.79 -49.45
CA THR A 494 5.59 43.13 -49.04
C THR A 494 4.56 44.18 -48.54
N MET A 495 4.75 45.09 -47.56
CA MET A 495 5.86 45.59 -46.71
C MET A 495 5.30 46.56 -45.61
N ASN A 496 6.06 46.77 -44.52
CA ASN A 496 6.24 47.97 -43.63
C ASN A 496 5.05 48.57 -42.83
N GLY A 497 5.18 49.12 -41.60
CA GLY A 497 6.27 49.37 -40.65
C GLY A 497 5.89 50.42 -39.57
N ILE A 498 6.68 50.51 -38.47
CA ILE A 498 7.08 51.71 -37.66
C ILE A 498 6.17 52.07 -36.43
N SER A 499 6.61 52.49 -35.21
CA SER A 499 7.89 52.83 -34.53
C SER A 499 7.78 52.81 -32.97
N LYS A 500 8.93 52.74 -32.29
CA LYS A 500 9.25 52.99 -30.86
C LYS A 500 9.31 54.50 -30.48
N ILE A 501 9.47 54.79 -29.16
CA ILE A 501 10.49 55.66 -28.46
C ILE A 501 9.90 56.13 -27.10
N GLU A 502 10.58 56.51 -25.99
CA GLU A 502 11.79 56.16 -25.20
C GLU A 502 11.81 57.19 -24.01
N ASP A 503 12.63 56.95 -22.97
CA ASP A 503 12.70 57.61 -21.63
C ASP A 503 13.05 59.12 -21.53
N LEU A 504 12.83 59.72 -20.33
CA LEU A 504 13.62 60.85 -19.79
C LEU A 504 13.44 61.07 -18.27
N SER A 505 14.51 61.54 -17.60
CA SER A 505 14.65 61.86 -16.17
C SER A 505 15.30 63.26 -15.96
N ILE A 506 15.18 63.85 -14.75
CA ILE A 506 16.13 64.73 -13.99
C ILE A 506 15.46 65.89 -13.17
N TYR A 507 15.75 65.93 -11.84
CA TYR A 507 15.93 67.03 -10.80
C TYR A 507 14.99 68.28 -10.73
N ASP A 508 14.80 69.08 -9.65
CA ASP A 508 15.50 69.43 -8.38
C ASP A 508 14.56 70.26 -7.42
N GLY A 509 14.88 70.42 -6.10
CA GLY A 509 14.48 71.62 -5.30
C GLY A 509 13.84 71.48 -3.90
N GLU A 510 14.48 72.08 -2.87
CA GLU A 510 14.18 72.18 -1.42
C GLU A 510 12.98 73.10 -1.02
N ASP A 511 12.32 72.88 0.14
CA ASP A 511 12.56 73.60 1.42
C ASP A 511 11.39 73.57 2.46
N ASP A 512 11.80 73.38 3.72
CA ASP A 512 11.32 73.77 5.06
C ASP A 512 9.87 73.66 5.65
N ARG A 513 9.85 73.00 6.85
CA ARG A 513 9.19 73.34 8.14
C ARG A 513 7.64 73.38 8.29
N THR A 514 7.07 72.39 9.00
CA THR A 514 6.47 72.49 10.37
C THR A 514 5.38 71.44 10.70
N ARG A 515 5.31 71.09 12.00
CA ARG A 515 4.34 70.23 12.71
C ARG A 515 4.53 68.72 12.57
N ILE A 516 5.40 68.19 13.44
CA ILE A 516 5.35 66.79 13.86
C ILE A 516 4.06 66.61 14.69
N ILE A 517 2.94 66.44 14.01
CA ILE A 517 1.90 65.54 14.49
C ILE A 517 2.55 64.17 14.35
N LYS A 518 2.85 63.48 15.47
CA LYS A 518 3.17 62.06 15.40
C LYS A 518 1.95 61.39 14.74
N LYS A 519 2.03 61.14 13.42
CA LYS A 519 1.17 60.15 12.77
C LYS A 519 1.26 58.89 13.63
N PRO A 520 0.15 58.17 13.89
CA PRO A 520 0.24 56.84 14.47
C PRO A 520 1.30 56.10 13.68
N VAL A 521 2.33 55.61 14.38
CA VAL A 521 3.32 54.76 13.75
C VAL A 521 2.51 53.66 13.09
N PRO A 522 2.65 53.42 11.77
CA PRO A 522 1.90 52.35 11.11
C PRO A 522 2.12 51.09 11.95
N LEU A 523 1.02 50.41 12.33
CA LEU A 523 1.04 49.24 13.20
C LEU A 523 2.17 48.33 12.70
N ARG A 524 3.25 48.28 13.48
CA ARG A 524 4.48 47.59 13.09
C ARG A 524 4.06 46.13 12.93
N THR A 525 4.28 45.55 11.76
CA THR A 525 4.14 44.09 11.59
C THR A 525 5.01 43.45 12.65
N VAL A 526 4.36 42.89 13.67
CA VAL A 526 5.08 42.16 14.72
C VAL A 526 5.69 40.98 14.02
N SER A 527 7.03 40.92 14.00
CA SER A 527 7.73 39.75 13.48
C SER A 527 7.42 38.59 14.41
N TRP A 528 6.43 37.76 14.03
CA TRP A 528 6.04 36.56 14.78
C TRP A 528 7.12 35.46 14.79
N SER A 529 8.32 35.75 14.27
CA SER A 529 9.37 34.80 13.94
C SER A 529 10.16 34.22 15.12
N GLU A 530 9.88 34.57 16.38
CA GLU A 530 10.71 34.09 17.50
C GLU A 530 9.96 33.56 18.74
N ASN A 531 8.62 33.57 18.82
CA ASN A 531 7.94 33.23 20.09
C ASN A 531 6.67 32.37 20.01
N VAL A 532 6.36 31.76 18.85
CA VAL A 532 5.27 30.78 18.76
C VAL A 532 5.86 29.44 18.32
N GLU A 533 6.51 28.74 19.26
CA GLU A 533 6.99 27.38 18.99
C GLU A 533 5.83 26.50 18.49
N GLU A 534 6.06 25.73 17.42
CA GLU A 534 5.08 24.79 16.83
C GLU A 534 4.49 23.83 17.87
N THR A 535 5.26 23.53 18.92
CA THR A 535 4.92 22.70 20.08
C THR A 535 3.70 23.17 20.88
N ASN A 536 3.29 24.44 20.78
CA ASN A 536 2.21 24.98 21.62
C ASN A 536 0.78 24.65 21.17
N LEU A 537 0.59 24.15 19.94
CA LEU A 537 -0.73 23.73 19.45
C LEU A 537 -1.04 22.26 19.71
N ASP A 538 -0.02 21.46 20.01
CA ASP A 538 -0.12 20.02 20.19
C ASP A 538 -0.07 19.63 21.65
N ILE A 539 -0.85 18.61 22.00
CA ILE A 539 -0.81 17.99 23.31
C ILE A 539 0.17 16.82 23.22
N PRO A 540 1.27 16.82 23.99
CA PRO A 540 2.21 15.70 24.02
C PRO A 540 1.46 14.39 24.33
N GLY A 541 1.70 13.35 23.52
CA GLY A 541 1.10 12.03 23.70
C GLY A 541 -0.36 11.87 23.24
N THR A 542 -0.97 12.89 22.61
CA THR A 542 -2.30 12.72 22.00
C THR A 542 -2.17 12.18 20.58
N PRO A 543 -2.81 11.04 20.23
CA PRO A 543 -2.74 10.50 18.88
C PRO A 543 -3.30 11.51 17.88
N ARG A 544 -2.45 12.03 16.99
CA ARG A 544 -2.93 12.66 15.77
C ARG A 544 -3.44 11.54 14.88
N THR A 545 -4.71 11.55 14.53
CA THR A 545 -5.17 10.87 13.32
C THR A 545 -4.45 11.56 12.15
N PRO A 546 -3.52 10.91 11.43
CA PRO A 546 -2.76 11.53 10.37
C PRO A 546 -3.74 11.84 9.25
N ARG A 547 -3.98 13.13 9.07
CA ARG A 547 -4.42 13.62 7.77
C ARG A 547 -3.31 13.40 6.76
N THR A 548 -3.77 13.08 5.54
CA THR A 548 -3.02 12.88 4.30
C THR A 548 -2.33 14.14 3.76
N SER A 549 -1.80 15.02 4.62
CA SER A 549 -1.04 16.20 4.20
C SER A 549 0.32 16.23 4.90
N THR A 550 1.37 16.06 4.11
CA THR A 550 2.77 16.24 4.49
C THR A 550 3.01 17.65 5.03
N THR A 551 3.41 17.79 6.29
CA THR A 551 3.97 19.03 6.82
C THR A 551 5.36 19.26 6.22
N PRO A 552 5.70 20.45 5.70
CA PRO A 552 7.06 20.76 5.24
C PRO A 552 7.98 21.00 6.43
N GLY A 553 9.18 20.39 6.45
CA GLY A 553 10.23 20.73 7.43
C GLY A 553 10.90 19.54 8.14
N HIS A 554 10.31 18.35 8.12
CA HIS A 554 10.88 17.16 8.78
C HIS A 554 11.83 16.33 7.89
N GLU A 555 12.31 16.90 6.78
CA GLU A 555 13.05 16.18 5.74
C GLU A 555 14.50 15.83 6.12
N LYS A 556 14.97 16.22 7.30
CA LYS A 556 16.41 16.14 7.67
C LYS A 556 16.73 15.52 9.04
N CYS A 557 15.76 15.01 9.80
CA CYS A 557 16.05 14.34 11.08
C CYS A 557 16.13 12.81 10.91
N THR A 558 17.35 12.28 10.91
CA THR A 558 17.68 10.86 10.68
C THR A 558 17.56 9.94 11.91
N PHE A 559 17.25 10.45 13.11
CA PHE A 559 17.43 9.69 14.35
C PHE A 559 16.17 9.31 15.15
N HIS A 560 14.96 9.57 14.64
CA HIS A 560 13.70 9.13 15.28
C HIS A 560 12.69 8.48 14.33
N HIS A 561 13.09 8.10 13.11
CA HIS A 561 12.16 7.62 12.08
C HIS A 561 11.86 6.11 12.11
N ASP A 562 12.53 5.34 12.98
CA ASP A 562 12.50 3.87 12.96
C ASP A 562 11.44 3.21 13.85
N LEU A 563 10.62 3.97 14.58
CA LEU A 563 9.64 3.41 15.55
C LEU A 563 8.17 3.81 15.34
N GLU A 564 7.82 4.69 14.39
CA GLU A 564 6.44 5.18 14.21
C GLU A 564 5.75 4.78 12.88
N LEU A 565 6.39 4.01 12.01
CA LEU A 565 5.83 3.69 10.69
C LEU A 565 4.79 2.54 10.67
N ASP A 566 4.44 1.97 11.82
CA ASP A 566 3.48 0.85 11.91
C ASP A 566 2.02 1.23 12.19
N HIS A 567 1.72 2.53 12.33
CA HIS A 567 0.39 3.00 12.65
C HIS A 567 -0.03 4.12 11.70
N ARG A 568 -0.60 3.77 10.55
CA ARG A 568 -1.72 4.61 10.08
C ARG A 568 -2.87 4.25 11.02
N PRO A 569 -3.27 5.14 11.95
CA PRO A 569 -4.33 4.80 12.86
C PRO A 569 -5.60 4.54 12.04
N PRO A 570 -6.46 3.66 12.55
CA PRO A 570 -7.73 3.33 11.89
C PRO A 570 -8.47 4.61 11.53
N THR A 571 -9.18 4.63 10.40
CA THR A 571 -10.20 5.66 10.19
C THR A 571 -11.15 5.66 11.39
N ARG A 572 -11.70 6.81 11.79
CA ARG A 572 -12.57 6.89 12.99
C ARG A 572 -13.71 5.88 12.95
N GLU A 573 -14.23 5.62 11.76
CA GLU A 573 -15.26 4.62 11.47
C GLU A 573 -14.79 3.19 11.73
N ALA A 574 -13.50 2.89 11.52
CA ALA A 574 -12.91 1.60 11.85
C ALA A 574 -12.76 1.37 13.37
N LEU A 575 -12.76 2.44 14.19
CA LEU A 575 -12.83 2.34 15.66
C LEU A 575 -14.25 2.03 16.16
N LEU A 576 -15.27 2.24 15.32
CA LEU A 576 -16.67 2.12 15.73
C LEU A 576 -17.02 0.76 16.35
N PRO A 577 -16.59 -0.40 15.79
CA PRO A 577 -16.92 -1.70 16.38
C PRO A 577 -16.31 -1.88 17.78
N GLU A 578 -15.07 -1.45 17.97
CA GLU A 578 -14.35 -1.58 19.25
C GLU A 578 -14.89 -0.62 20.32
N MET A 579 -15.16 0.63 19.94
CA MET A 579 -15.81 1.59 20.83
C MET A 579 -17.22 1.14 21.20
N SER A 580 -17.99 0.60 20.24
CA SER A 580 -19.31 0.03 20.52
C SER A 580 -19.21 -1.13 21.49
N ARG A 581 -18.23 -2.01 21.34
CA ARG A 581 -17.98 -3.08 22.32
C ARG A 581 -17.66 -2.53 23.71
N SER A 582 -16.83 -1.48 23.79
CA SER A 582 -16.47 -0.82 25.05
C SER A 582 -17.68 -0.19 25.74
N TYR A 583 -18.56 0.49 25.00
CA TYR A 583 -19.80 1.01 25.55
C TYR A 583 -20.77 -0.10 25.97
N LYS A 584 -20.84 -1.22 25.25
CA LYS A 584 -21.64 -2.37 25.68
C LYS A 584 -21.12 -2.94 27.00
N LEU A 585 -19.80 -3.06 27.14
CA LEU A 585 -19.15 -3.49 28.38
C LEU A 585 -19.43 -2.52 29.54
N LEU A 586 -19.39 -1.21 29.29
CA LEU A 586 -19.74 -0.19 30.30
C LEU A 586 -21.18 -0.34 30.77
N LEU A 587 -22.14 -0.54 29.86
CA LEU A 587 -23.54 -0.78 30.22
C LEU A 587 -23.68 -2.01 31.12
N SER A 588 -23.07 -3.13 30.74
CA SER A 588 -23.05 -4.34 31.58
C SER A 588 -22.40 -4.11 32.94
N SER A 589 -21.32 -3.33 32.99
CA SER A 589 -20.58 -3.03 34.23
C SER A 589 -21.36 -2.11 35.17
N LEU A 590 -22.29 -1.30 34.65
CA LEU A 590 -23.22 -0.49 35.43
C LEU A 590 -24.41 -1.30 35.98
N GLY A 591 -24.50 -2.60 35.65
CA GLY A 591 -25.61 -3.47 36.04
C GLY A 591 -26.84 -3.36 35.15
N GLU A 592 -26.74 -2.68 34.01
CA GLU A 592 -27.82 -2.58 33.03
C GLU A 592 -27.87 -3.82 32.12
N ASP A 593 -29.07 -4.20 31.68
CA ASP A 593 -29.28 -5.20 30.63
C ASP A 593 -29.07 -4.55 29.24
N PRO A 594 -27.98 -4.84 28.51
CA PRO A 594 -27.74 -4.24 27.19
C PRO A 594 -28.74 -4.70 26.13
N GLU A 595 -29.49 -5.79 26.38
CA GLU A 595 -30.46 -6.35 25.44
C GLU A 595 -31.85 -5.71 25.60
N ARG A 596 -32.07 -4.87 26.62
CA ARG A 596 -33.35 -4.13 26.74
C ARG A 596 -33.53 -3.17 25.57
N GLN A 597 -34.78 -3.00 25.12
CA GLN A 597 -35.13 -2.24 23.91
C GLN A 597 -34.43 -0.88 23.79
N GLY A 598 -34.34 -0.13 24.89
CA GLY A 598 -33.70 1.20 24.92
C GLY A 598 -32.18 1.17 24.70
N LEU A 599 -31.51 0.08 25.06
CA LEU A 599 -30.05 -0.04 25.05
C LEU A 599 -29.47 -0.81 23.86
N LEU A 600 -30.28 -1.57 23.12
CA LEU A 600 -29.82 -2.36 21.97
C LEU A 600 -28.88 -1.62 21.01
N LYS A 601 -29.23 -0.36 20.68
CA LYS A 601 -28.43 0.51 19.80
C LYS A 601 -27.58 1.54 20.55
N THR A 602 -27.65 1.59 21.87
CA THR A 602 -26.91 2.57 22.68
C THR A 602 -25.39 2.43 22.54
N PRO A 603 -24.79 1.23 22.50
CA PRO A 603 -23.35 1.12 22.31
C PRO A 603 -22.84 1.78 21.02
N GLU A 604 -23.53 1.55 19.91
CA GLU A 604 -23.20 2.16 18.61
C GLU A 604 -23.46 3.67 18.61
N ARG A 605 -24.60 4.12 19.16
CA ARG A 605 -24.94 5.56 19.25
C ARG A 605 -23.95 6.32 20.13
N ALA A 606 -23.56 5.76 21.27
CA ALA A 606 -22.59 6.35 22.19
C ALA A 606 -21.19 6.42 21.55
N ALA A 607 -20.77 5.37 20.84
CA ALA A 607 -19.52 5.37 20.08
C ALA A 607 -19.51 6.47 19.01
N LYS A 608 -20.56 6.57 18.19
CA LYS A 608 -20.71 7.64 17.18
C LYS A 608 -20.71 9.03 17.79
N ALA A 609 -21.41 9.22 18.92
CA ALA A 609 -21.44 10.48 19.63
C ALA A 609 -20.05 10.89 20.13
N MET A 610 -19.30 9.98 20.76
CA MET A 610 -17.95 10.24 21.23
C MET A 610 -17.00 10.56 20.07
N LEU A 611 -17.13 9.84 18.95
CA LEU A 611 -16.36 10.13 17.74
C LEU A 611 -16.66 11.54 17.21
N PHE A 612 -17.91 11.98 17.23
CA PHE A 612 -18.30 13.34 16.84
C PHE A 612 -17.78 14.40 17.81
N PHE A 613 -17.87 14.16 19.12
CA PHE A 613 -17.37 15.09 20.14
C PHE A 613 -15.85 15.28 20.08
N THR A 614 -15.13 14.33 19.48
CA THR A 614 -13.67 14.35 19.33
C THR A 614 -13.20 14.47 17.88
N LYS A 615 -14.08 14.91 16.95
CA LYS A 615 -13.75 15.03 15.50
C LYS A 615 -12.71 16.10 15.17
N GLY A 616 -12.40 17.00 16.11
CA GLY A 616 -11.45 18.10 15.93
C GLY A 616 -9.99 17.64 15.89
N TYR A 617 -9.69 16.40 16.32
CA TYR A 617 -8.37 15.78 16.13
C TYR A 617 -8.08 15.53 14.66
N ASP A 618 -9.11 15.21 13.90
CA ASP A 618 -9.05 14.98 12.47
C ASP A 618 -9.22 16.29 11.71
N GLN A 619 -8.96 17.46 12.29
CA GLN A 619 -9.06 18.77 11.63
C GLN A 619 -7.75 19.56 11.68
N SER A 620 -7.27 19.98 10.50
CA SER A 620 -6.16 20.93 10.36
C SER A 620 -6.69 22.35 10.18
N ILE A 621 -5.90 23.32 10.67
CA ILE A 621 -6.22 24.74 10.55
C ILE A 621 -6.24 25.15 9.06
N ASP A 622 -5.25 24.70 8.28
CA ASP A 622 -5.08 25.08 6.88
C ASP A 622 -6.28 24.68 6.02
N ASP A 623 -6.78 23.45 6.17
CA ASP A 623 -7.95 22.96 5.42
C ASP A 623 -9.24 23.69 5.82
N VAL A 624 -9.31 24.18 7.05
CA VAL A 624 -10.49 24.92 7.54
C VAL A 624 -10.48 26.36 7.06
N ILE A 625 -9.31 27.01 6.99
CA ILE A 625 -9.13 28.35 6.47
C ILE A 625 -9.45 28.36 4.96
N ASN A 626 -8.90 27.42 4.18
CA ASN A 626 -9.18 27.23 2.74
C ASN A 626 -9.19 28.55 1.95
N ASP A 627 -8.07 29.27 1.99
CA ASP A 627 -7.82 30.55 1.31
C ASP A 627 -8.83 31.67 1.59
N ALA A 628 -9.63 31.57 2.68
CA ALA A 628 -10.57 32.63 3.08
C ALA A 628 -9.90 33.74 3.90
N VAL A 629 -8.71 34.16 3.44
CA VAL A 629 -8.00 35.33 3.93
C VAL A 629 -8.10 36.37 2.82
N PHE A 630 -8.68 37.52 3.14
CA PHE A 630 -8.93 38.59 2.19
C PHE A 630 -7.97 39.73 2.48
N ASP A 631 -7.34 40.25 1.42
CA ASP A 631 -6.55 41.47 1.51
C ASP A 631 -7.51 42.68 1.48
N GLU A 632 -7.92 43.12 2.67
CA GLU A 632 -8.70 44.35 2.87
C GLU A 632 -7.87 45.30 3.73
N ASP A 633 -7.78 46.57 3.31
CA ASP A 633 -7.02 47.61 4.00
C ASP A 633 -7.75 48.08 5.27
N HIS A 634 -7.87 47.17 6.24
CA HIS A 634 -8.49 47.37 7.54
C HIS A 634 -7.46 47.11 8.64
N ASP A 635 -7.38 48.04 9.60
CA ASP A 635 -6.41 48.04 10.70
C ASP A 635 -7.07 48.26 12.08
N GLU A 636 -8.40 48.25 12.14
CA GLU A 636 -9.20 48.39 13.37
C GLU A 636 -9.61 47.04 13.97
N MET A 637 -10.08 47.05 15.23
CA MET A 637 -10.39 45.82 15.96
C MET A 637 -11.62 45.11 15.38
N VAL A 638 -11.44 43.85 14.98
CA VAL A 638 -12.53 42.95 14.58
C VAL A 638 -12.87 42.02 15.74
N VAL A 639 -14.13 42.02 16.19
CA VAL A 639 -14.62 41.18 17.29
C VAL A 639 -15.75 40.27 16.84
N VAL A 640 -15.60 38.97 17.09
CA VAL A 640 -16.68 37.98 17.01
C VAL A 640 -16.91 37.43 18.42
N LYS A 641 -17.99 37.87 19.05
CA LYS A 641 -18.38 37.42 20.40
C LYS A 641 -19.52 36.41 20.36
N ASP A 642 -19.72 35.74 21.49
CA ASP A 642 -20.83 34.79 21.70
C ASP A 642 -20.80 33.56 20.77
N ILE A 643 -19.61 33.10 20.36
CA ILE A 643 -19.47 31.84 19.61
C ILE A 643 -19.77 30.68 20.56
N GLU A 644 -20.85 29.95 20.30
CA GLU A 644 -21.22 28.78 21.09
C GLU A 644 -20.16 27.69 21.00
N MET A 645 -19.77 27.18 22.16
CA MET A 645 -18.72 26.17 22.28
C MET A 645 -19.19 24.99 23.11
N PHE A 646 -18.96 23.80 22.57
CA PHE A 646 -19.12 22.53 23.25
C PHE A 646 -17.80 21.77 23.21
N SER A 647 -17.35 21.30 24.37
CA SER A 647 -16.13 20.52 24.51
C SER A 647 -16.28 19.42 25.55
N MET A 648 -15.27 18.56 25.68
CA MET A 648 -15.27 17.40 26.57
C MET A 648 -14.13 17.53 27.57
N CYS A 649 -14.44 17.51 28.87
CA CYS A 649 -13.43 17.52 29.92
C CYS A 649 -12.63 16.23 29.85
N GLU A 650 -11.31 16.32 29.65
CA GLU A 650 -10.47 15.13 29.50
C GLU A 650 -10.35 14.30 30.78
N HIS A 651 -10.47 14.92 31.95
CA HIS A 651 -10.37 14.24 33.24
C HIS A 651 -11.52 13.29 33.54
N HIS A 652 -12.71 13.54 32.96
CA HIS A 652 -13.93 12.83 33.34
C HIS A 652 -14.77 12.36 32.15
N LEU A 653 -14.39 12.72 30.91
CA LEU A 653 -15.17 12.48 29.70
C LEU A 653 -16.61 13.01 29.81
N VAL A 654 -16.76 14.18 30.43
CA VAL A 654 -18.04 14.86 30.67
C VAL A 654 -18.01 16.24 29.99
N PRO A 655 -19.10 16.71 29.37
CA PRO A 655 -19.08 17.97 28.64
C PRO A 655 -18.81 19.19 29.51
N PHE A 656 -18.13 20.18 28.93
CA PHE A 656 -18.23 21.57 29.35
C PHE A 656 -18.61 22.41 28.13
N TYR A 657 -19.47 23.40 28.35
CA TYR A 657 -20.02 24.20 27.26
C TYR A 657 -20.11 25.66 27.68
N GLY A 658 -20.18 26.55 26.71
CA GLY A 658 -20.26 27.98 26.97
C GLY A 658 -20.01 28.80 25.72
N LYS A 659 -19.31 29.91 25.88
CA LYS A 659 -19.13 30.91 24.83
C LYS A 659 -17.67 31.30 24.67
N VAL A 660 -17.29 31.56 23.43
CA VAL A 660 -15.97 32.08 23.05
C VAL A 660 -16.16 33.43 22.38
N SER A 661 -15.32 34.37 22.78
CA SER A 661 -15.23 35.68 22.15
C SER A 661 -13.80 35.90 21.66
N ILE A 662 -13.67 36.26 20.39
CA ILE A 662 -12.39 36.44 19.72
C ILE A 662 -12.31 37.86 19.17
N GLY A 663 -11.24 38.57 19.50
CA GLY A 663 -10.87 39.86 18.95
C GLY A 663 -9.52 39.78 18.26
N TYR A 664 -9.33 40.46 17.14
CA TYR A 664 -8.01 40.62 16.55
C TYR A 664 -7.87 41.98 15.84
N LEU A 665 -6.63 42.45 15.71
CA LEU A 665 -6.29 43.68 14.99
C LEU A 665 -5.62 43.30 13.66
N PRO A 666 -6.33 43.35 12.52
CA PRO A 666 -5.80 42.92 11.24
C PRO A 666 -4.60 43.78 10.78
N CYS A 667 -3.72 43.17 9.98
CA CYS A 667 -2.64 43.87 9.29
C CYS A 667 -2.83 43.70 7.78
N LYS A 668 -3.81 44.42 7.20
CA LYS A 668 -4.23 44.31 5.78
C LYS A 668 -4.88 42.99 5.37
N LYS A 669 -4.88 41.97 6.24
CA LYS A 669 -5.46 40.65 6.00
C LYS A 669 -6.58 40.37 6.99
N ILE A 670 -7.79 40.16 6.47
CA ILE A 670 -8.97 39.82 7.25
C ILE A 670 -9.28 38.34 7.08
N LEU A 671 -9.59 37.68 8.19
CA LEU A 671 -10.11 36.32 8.19
C LEU A 671 -11.63 36.34 8.02
N GLY A 672 -12.17 35.56 7.08
CA GLY A 672 -13.62 35.41 6.94
C GLY A 672 -14.27 35.01 8.28
N LEU A 673 -15.30 35.74 8.71
CA LEU A 673 -15.88 35.61 10.07
C LEU A 673 -16.28 34.18 10.44
N SER A 674 -16.82 33.42 9.48
CA SER A 674 -17.19 32.01 9.69
C SER A 674 -16.01 31.09 10.05
N LYS A 675 -14.78 31.48 9.71
CA LYS A 675 -13.57 30.70 10.00
C LYS A 675 -13.16 30.81 11.45
N LEU A 676 -13.43 31.93 12.12
CA LEU A 676 -13.20 32.06 13.57
C LEU A 676 -14.01 31.03 14.34
N ALA A 677 -15.30 30.88 14.01
CA ALA A 677 -16.15 29.85 14.61
C ALA A 677 -15.65 28.42 14.29
N ARG A 678 -15.15 28.18 13.08
CA ARG A 678 -14.58 26.86 12.73
C ARG A 678 -13.28 26.58 13.48
N ILE A 679 -12.42 27.59 13.69
CA ILE A 679 -11.21 27.44 14.53
C ILE A 679 -11.60 27.03 15.95
N VAL A 680 -12.65 27.65 16.51
CA VAL A 680 -13.19 27.22 17.82
C VAL A 680 -13.59 25.75 17.78
N GLU A 681 -14.30 25.31 16.74
CA GLU A 681 -14.77 23.92 16.62
C GLU A 681 -13.62 22.89 16.51
N ILE A 682 -12.53 23.20 15.80
CA ILE A 682 -11.34 22.32 15.69
C ILE A 682 -10.80 21.95 17.07
N PHE A 683 -10.68 22.94 17.96
CA PHE A 683 -10.07 22.74 19.27
C PHE A 683 -11.08 22.32 20.32
N SER A 684 -12.34 22.77 20.23
CA SER A 684 -13.36 22.40 21.20
C SER A 684 -13.83 20.96 21.01
N ARG A 685 -13.82 20.42 19.79
CA ARG A 685 -14.15 19.02 19.48
C ARG A 685 -12.99 18.07 19.76
N ARG A 686 -12.42 18.16 20.95
CA ARG A 686 -11.32 17.36 21.49
C ARG A 686 -11.57 17.09 22.98
N LEU A 687 -10.83 16.15 23.56
CA LEU A 687 -10.68 16.09 25.01
C LEU A 687 -9.80 17.25 25.44
N GLN A 688 -10.29 18.06 26.38
CA GLN A 688 -9.74 19.38 26.66
C GLN A 688 -9.71 19.78 28.13
N VAL A 689 -8.90 20.81 28.34
CA VAL A 689 -8.83 21.68 29.52
C VAL A 689 -9.05 23.11 29.00
N GLN A 690 -9.84 23.93 29.70
CA GLN A 690 -10.37 25.18 29.16
C GLN A 690 -9.27 26.22 28.87
N GLU A 691 -8.25 26.26 29.72
CA GLU A 691 -7.06 27.09 29.63
C GLU A 691 -6.31 26.81 28.33
N ARG A 692 -6.10 25.52 28.02
CA ARG A 692 -5.42 25.08 26.80
C ARG A 692 -6.26 25.37 25.56
N LEU A 693 -7.56 25.09 25.60
CA LEU A 693 -8.49 25.42 24.51
C LEU A 693 -8.41 26.92 24.17
N THR A 694 -8.42 27.79 25.19
CA THR A 694 -8.33 29.25 25.02
C THR A 694 -7.04 29.65 24.33
N LYS A 695 -5.90 29.12 24.79
CA LYS A 695 -4.58 29.40 24.21
C LYS A 695 -4.47 28.90 22.78
N GLN A 696 -4.95 27.69 22.48
CA GLN A 696 -4.89 27.10 21.14
C GLN A 696 -5.66 27.92 20.10
N ILE A 697 -6.85 28.42 20.45
CA ILE A 697 -7.65 29.28 19.56
C ILE A 697 -6.87 30.57 19.26
N ALA A 698 -6.32 31.25 20.27
CA ALA A 698 -5.59 32.50 20.09
C ALA A 698 -4.35 32.33 19.18
N VAL A 699 -3.59 31.25 19.41
CA VAL A 699 -2.41 30.91 18.61
C VAL A 699 -2.80 30.56 17.17
N ALA A 700 -3.89 29.82 16.97
CA ALA A 700 -4.35 29.46 15.63
C ALA A 700 -4.77 30.67 14.80
N VAL A 701 -5.50 31.63 15.38
CA VAL A 701 -5.87 32.89 14.72
C VAL A 701 -4.61 33.70 14.39
N THR A 702 -3.65 33.75 15.31
CA THR A 702 -2.36 34.43 15.09
C THR A 702 -1.62 33.84 13.90
N LYS A 703 -1.54 32.50 13.80
CA LYS A 703 -0.89 31.82 12.67
C LYS A 703 -1.64 32.04 11.34
N ALA A 704 -2.97 32.09 11.38
CA ALA A 704 -3.81 32.21 10.20
C ALA A 704 -3.64 33.54 9.45
N VAL A 705 -3.62 34.67 10.18
CA VAL A 705 -3.65 36.01 9.55
C VAL A 705 -2.52 36.94 9.97
N GLN A 706 -1.62 36.49 10.85
CA GLN A 706 -0.49 37.29 11.38
C GLN A 706 -0.90 38.73 11.76
N PRO A 707 -1.93 38.88 12.60
CA PRO A 707 -2.46 40.20 12.97
C PRO A 707 -1.48 40.94 13.89
N ALA A 708 -1.75 42.22 14.17
CA ALA A 708 -1.00 42.99 15.17
C ALA A 708 -1.21 42.42 16.59
N GLY A 709 -2.38 41.82 16.84
CA GLY A 709 -2.65 41.09 18.07
C GLY A 709 -3.96 40.31 18.02
N VAL A 710 -4.11 39.39 18.98
CA VAL A 710 -5.29 38.53 19.14
C VAL A 710 -5.67 38.46 20.62
N ALA A 711 -6.97 38.49 20.90
CA ALA A 711 -7.55 38.24 22.21
C ALA A 711 -8.62 37.15 22.12
N VAL A 712 -8.59 36.20 23.05
CA VAL A 712 -9.62 35.16 23.19
C VAL A 712 -10.06 35.11 24.64
N VAL A 713 -11.38 35.14 24.87
CA VAL A 713 -12.01 34.90 26.17
C VAL A 713 -12.97 33.73 26.02
N VAL A 714 -12.88 32.76 26.92
CA VAL A 714 -13.79 31.62 26.99
C VAL A 714 -14.48 31.62 28.36
N GLU A 715 -15.80 31.64 28.35
CA GLU A 715 -16.64 31.42 29.52
C GLU A 715 -17.30 30.04 29.40
N GLY A 716 -17.06 29.14 30.36
CA GLY A 716 -17.52 27.76 30.32
C GLY A 716 -18.19 27.30 31.61
N VAL A 717 -19.22 26.46 31.46
CA VAL A 717 -19.88 25.70 32.52
C VAL A 717 -19.43 24.25 32.44
N HIS A 718 -18.83 23.74 33.52
CA HIS A 718 -18.27 22.40 33.58
C HIS A 718 -19.25 21.43 34.23
N MET A 719 -19.81 20.48 33.46
CA MET A 719 -20.77 19.53 34.03
C MET A 719 -20.14 18.65 35.11
N CYS A 720 -18.83 18.42 35.08
CA CYS A 720 -18.11 17.72 36.15
C CYS A 720 -18.12 18.45 37.50
N MET A 721 -18.44 19.76 37.54
CA MET A 721 -18.66 20.54 38.76
C MET A 721 -20.14 20.74 39.09
N VAL A 722 -21.04 20.59 38.11
CA VAL A 722 -22.49 20.83 38.27
C VAL A 722 -23.23 19.55 38.66
N MET A 723 -23.06 18.47 37.90
CA MET A 723 -23.85 17.24 38.08
C MET A 723 -23.20 16.21 39.02
N ARG A 724 -21.92 16.41 39.36
CA ARG A 724 -21.14 15.54 40.26
C ARG A 724 -20.11 16.34 41.04
N GLY A 725 -19.38 15.67 41.93
CA GLY A 725 -18.31 16.31 42.72
C GLY A 725 -18.88 17.38 43.65
N VAL A 726 -18.47 18.63 43.46
CA VAL A 726 -18.85 19.77 44.32
C VAL A 726 -20.25 20.35 44.06
N GLN A 727 -20.88 19.97 42.94
CA GLN A 727 -22.28 20.30 42.58
C GLN A 727 -22.65 21.80 42.68
N LYS A 728 -21.83 22.68 42.12
CA LYS A 728 -22.07 24.14 42.11
C LYS A 728 -22.70 24.58 40.78
N ILE A 729 -24.03 24.63 40.75
CA ILE A 729 -24.85 24.90 39.55
C ILE A 729 -24.50 26.24 38.88
N ASN A 730 -24.23 27.28 39.67
CA ASN A 730 -23.97 28.62 39.16
C ASN A 730 -22.49 28.90 38.87
N SER A 731 -21.61 27.91 39.07
CA SER A 731 -20.17 28.10 38.86
C SER A 731 -19.87 28.25 37.38
N LYS A 732 -19.11 29.29 37.04
CA LYS A 732 -18.59 29.54 35.69
C LYS A 732 -17.09 29.78 35.75
N THR A 733 -16.39 29.22 34.77
CA THR A 733 -14.95 29.41 34.63
C THR A 733 -14.70 30.33 33.45
N VAL A 734 -13.96 31.42 33.67
CA VAL A 734 -13.55 32.35 32.63
C VAL A 734 -12.05 32.26 32.45
N THR A 735 -11.61 31.99 31.22
CA THR A 735 -10.19 31.94 30.84
C THR A 735 -9.94 32.91 29.70
N SER A 736 -8.74 33.49 29.64
CA SER A 736 -8.39 34.41 28.55
C SER A 736 -6.95 34.19 28.06
N THR A 737 -6.69 34.54 26.81
CA THR A 737 -5.35 34.57 26.22
C THR A 737 -5.23 35.81 25.34
N MET A 738 -4.22 36.63 25.62
CA MET A 738 -3.93 37.88 24.91
C MET A 738 -2.54 37.79 24.26
N LEU A 739 -2.45 38.13 22.98
CA LEU A 739 -1.23 38.07 22.18
C LEU A 739 -1.04 39.39 21.41
N GLY A 740 0.21 39.76 21.15
CA GLY A 740 0.57 41.00 20.43
C GLY A 740 0.05 42.26 21.15
N VAL A 741 -0.52 43.20 20.40
CA VAL A 741 -1.02 44.48 20.95
C VAL A 741 -2.01 44.30 22.11
N PHE A 742 -2.84 43.25 22.14
CA PHE A 742 -3.75 42.99 23.27
C PHE A 742 -3.01 42.60 24.57
N ARG A 743 -1.78 42.08 24.47
CA ARG A 743 -0.92 41.80 25.63
C ARG A 743 -0.19 43.06 26.07
N ASP A 744 0.38 43.79 25.11
CA ASP A 744 1.34 44.86 25.37
C ASP A 744 0.67 46.22 25.63
N ASP A 745 -0.47 46.50 24.98
CA ASP A 745 -1.27 47.72 25.20
C ASP A 745 -2.50 47.44 26.10
N PRO A 746 -2.53 47.98 27.33
CA PRO A 746 -3.68 47.86 28.21
C PRO A 746 -4.97 48.47 27.64
N LYS A 747 -4.87 49.55 26.84
CA LYS A 747 -6.05 50.27 26.33
C LYS A 747 -6.81 49.43 25.32
N THR A 748 -6.10 48.82 24.37
CA THR A 748 -6.68 47.85 23.41
C THR A 748 -7.31 46.66 24.13
N ARG A 749 -6.66 46.15 25.19
CA ARG A 749 -7.22 45.04 25.98
C ARG A 749 -8.51 45.45 26.69
N GLU A 750 -8.54 46.62 27.29
CA GLU A 750 -9.72 47.16 27.98
C GLU A 750 -10.89 47.39 27.02
N GLU A 751 -10.62 47.97 25.84
CA GLU A 751 -11.59 48.13 24.76
C GLU A 751 -12.26 46.79 24.39
N PHE A 752 -11.45 45.75 24.16
CA PHE A 752 -11.96 44.41 23.85
C PHE A 752 -12.80 43.81 24.97
N LEU A 753 -12.32 43.86 26.21
CA LEU A 753 -13.06 43.33 27.35
C LEU A 753 -14.37 44.08 27.55
N ASN A 754 -14.43 45.37 27.29
CA ASN A 754 -15.66 46.15 27.33
C ASN A 754 -16.63 45.75 26.20
N LEU A 755 -16.14 45.55 24.97
CA LEU A 755 -16.98 45.10 23.84
C LEU A 755 -17.59 43.71 24.06
N VAL A 756 -16.84 42.81 24.72
CA VAL A 756 -17.29 41.44 25.01
C VAL A 756 -18.19 41.36 26.23
N HIS A 757 -17.95 42.15 27.28
CA HIS A 757 -18.76 42.11 28.51
C HIS A 757 -19.98 43.02 28.49
N ASN A 758 -20.02 44.05 27.62
CA ASN A 758 -21.23 44.84 27.42
C ASN A 758 -22.28 43.97 26.71
N LYS A 759 -23.43 43.82 27.38
CA LYS A 759 -24.61 43.13 26.86
C LYS A 759 -25.25 43.90 25.72
#